data_AF-A0A9W9LG90-F1
#
_entry.id   AF-A0A9W9LG90-F1
#
_cell.length_a   1.000
_cell.length_b   1.000
_cell.length_c   1.000
_cell.angle_alpha   90.00
_cell.angle_beta   90.00
_cell.angle_gamma   90.00
#
_symmetry.space_group_name_H-M   'P 1'
#
loop_
_entity.id
_entity.type
_entity.pdbx_description
1 polymer ?
#
loop_
_entity_poly.entity_id
_entity_poly.type
_entity_poly.pdbx_seq_one_letter_code
_entity_poly.pdbx_strand_id
1 'polypeptide(L)'
;MSLSAKPNHRAWWKECSVYQIWPASFKDSNNDGVGDIPGIISQLDYIMNLGVDMVWLCPSYKSPQVDMGYDIADYYSIADEYGTVADVEKLIQGCHQRGMKLLMDLVVNHTSDQHEWFKHSRGSKDNEYRNWYIWKPARYDEQGNRHPPNNWVSHFQGSAWQYDELTDEYYLHLYATEQPDLNWEHPPVRKAVHDIMRFWLDKGCDGFRMDVINFISKDQRFPDAPVKDPRTPWQWGDKYYANGPRLHEYLQDVGKILKEYDAFSVGEMPFVKDEGEVLRAVQFDRNEINMIFSFEHVDIDHGTFDKFEPGNWKLTDLKQFFQRWQTFMYEHDGWNALYWENHDQPRSIDRYTNASEEHSLIASKMLATALALQSGTPFVYQGQELGMRNVPPSWGIEEYKDIDCLNHWNRQQVALQEYQKKSRDNARTPVQWSDAPNGGFTGPNVKPWMSVNDNYVQINAAAEVKDPNSTYHFWASVLALRKKYLDIFVYGDWKIVDGPSQEVFAFTRQYEDQKALVLCNWTEKNVAWDASSNGISAVKSVLLNNYEGTAEASKRFCGGKYALRPYEAYLQRAQGTPSTTCDFPLDILRRSVVSATIGFHLSTASPRSIGAALRNISVTQSQHSPQHPHTHAYTMTTEEASVPAHLDPSTYPRIRHDAAQNIHLTLTYSPLDPNTYLAQTSSPAAGANTLFLGTTRDTFEGRAVSQLSYTTYPPLALKTLTAIAEAAVSKHDLKGLSIAHRLGIVPIGEASIAISVSAGHRAAAWRAGEEVLEACKEKAEIWKREEFIDGGMEWRANADRDAEGNLVKNDGP
;
A
#
# COMPACT_ATOMS: atom_id res chain seq x y z
N MET A 1 20.62 -41.87 -1.47
CA MET A 1 19.19 -41.64 -1.19
C MET A 1 18.73 -40.54 -2.12
N SER A 2 17.80 -40.85 -3.03
CA SER A 2 17.20 -39.86 -3.93
C SER A 2 16.45 -38.84 -3.08
N LEU A 3 16.90 -37.59 -3.08
CA LEU A 3 16.13 -36.47 -2.57
C LEU A 3 14.86 -36.43 -3.43
N SER A 4 13.71 -36.80 -2.85
CA SER A 4 12.42 -36.54 -3.50
C SER A 4 12.38 -35.06 -3.84
N ALA A 5 12.12 -34.72 -5.11
CA ALA A 5 12.02 -33.34 -5.55
C ALA A 5 11.06 -32.60 -4.61
N LYS A 6 11.57 -31.57 -3.90
CA LYS A 6 10.73 -30.72 -3.07
C LYS A 6 9.64 -30.10 -3.96
N PRO A 7 8.38 -30.02 -3.49
CA PRO A 7 7.33 -29.34 -4.23
C PRO A 7 7.74 -27.88 -4.45
N ASN A 8 7.88 -27.48 -5.71
CA ASN A 8 8.26 -26.12 -6.05
C ASN A 8 7.01 -25.26 -6.19
N HIS A 9 6.66 -24.54 -5.12
CA HIS A 9 5.49 -23.66 -5.07
C HIS A 9 5.71 -22.39 -5.91
N ARG A 10 5.42 -22.49 -7.22
CA ARG A 10 5.47 -21.35 -8.13
C ARG A 10 4.35 -20.35 -7.84
N ALA A 11 4.66 -19.07 -7.96
CA ALA A 11 3.69 -17.99 -7.86
C ALA A 11 4.16 -16.79 -8.71
N TRP A 12 3.22 -16.00 -9.23
CA TRP A 12 3.55 -14.89 -10.12
C TRP A 12 4.51 -13.89 -9.45
N TRP A 13 4.26 -13.55 -8.19
CA TRP A 13 5.08 -12.61 -7.42
C TRP A 13 6.50 -13.10 -7.11
N LYS A 14 6.75 -14.41 -7.15
CA LYS A 14 8.11 -15.00 -7.02
C LYS A 14 8.95 -14.78 -8.27
N GLU A 15 8.30 -14.76 -9.44
CA GLU A 15 8.94 -14.67 -10.75
C GLU A 15 9.11 -13.22 -11.22
N CYS A 16 8.47 -12.28 -10.51
CA CYS A 16 8.50 -10.85 -10.78
C CYS A 16 9.72 -10.13 -10.21
N SER A 17 9.89 -8.89 -10.66
CA SER A 17 10.75 -7.86 -10.07
C SER A 17 9.97 -6.57 -9.87
N VAL A 18 10.36 -5.78 -8.86
CA VAL A 18 9.62 -4.60 -8.40
C VAL A 18 10.49 -3.36 -8.59
N TYR A 19 9.89 -2.26 -9.07
CA TYR A 19 10.50 -0.94 -9.13
C TYR A 19 9.84 -0.03 -8.10
N GLN A 20 10.61 0.46 -7.13
CA GLN A 20 10.10 1.33 -6.07
C GLN A 20 10.23 2.80 -6.48
N ILE A 21 9.15 3.54 -6.28
CA ILE A 21 9.02 4.96 -6.60
C ILE A 21 8.76 5.76 -5.32
N TRP A 22 9.61 6.76 -5.09
CA TRP A 22 9.43 7.87 -4.15
C TRP A 22 8.76 9.06 -4.89
N PRO A 23 7.44 9.28 -4.72
CA PRO A 23 6.66 10.18 -5.57
C PRO A 23 7.27 11.58 -5.69
N ALA A 24 7.59 12.20 -4.54
CA ALA A 24 8.11 13.56 -4.47
C ALA A 24 9.37 13.81 -5.32
N SER A 25 10.16 12.78 -5.60
CA SER A 25 11.44 12.90 -6.32
C SER A 25 11.47 12.18 -7.65
N PHE A 26 10.37 11.54 -8.06
CA PHE A 26 10.40 10.76 -9.28
C PHE A 26 10.31 11.64 -10.51
N LYS A 27 9.16 12.28 -10.78
CA LYS A 27 8.99 13.17 -11.93
C LYS A 27 7.91 14.20 -11.66
N ASP A 28 8.24 15.47 -11.81
CA ASP A 28 7.28 16.59 -11.78
C ASP A 28 6.68 16.78 -13.19
N SER A 29 5.36 16.88 -13.28
CA SER A 29 4.63 17.14 -14.53
C SER A 29 3.97 18.52 -14.62
N ASN A 30 3.89 19.26 -13.51
CA ASN A 30 3.14 20.50 -13.39
C ASN A 30 4.02 21.75 -13.10
N ASN A 31 5.33 21.56 -12.89
CA ASN A 31 6.34 22.56 -12.56
C ASN A 31 6.19 23.23 -11.19
N ASP A 32 5.68 22.52 -10.18
CA ASP A 32 5.64 23.00 -8.78
C ASP A 32 6.90 22.62 -7.96
N GLY A 33 7.77 21.77 -8.51
CA GLY A 33 9.02 21.35 -7.90
C GLY A 33 8.91 20.06 -7.08
N VAL A 34 7.74 19.42 -7.05
CA VAL A 34 7.48 18.12 -6.41
C VAL A 34 7.05 17.11 -7.47
N GLY A 35 7.51 15.88 -7.36
CA GLY A 35 7.09 14.82 -8.28
C GLY A 35 5.66 14.36 -8.01
N ASP A 36 4.94 13.99 -9.06
CA ASP A 36 3.50 13.73 -9.02
C ASP A 36 3.11 12.46 -9.80
N ILE A 37 1.89 11.95 -9.56
CA ILE A 37 1.39 10.71 -10.19
C ILE A 37 1.31 10.82 -11.72
N PRO A 38 0.81 11.92 -12.32
CA PRO A 38 0.90 12.10 -13.77
C PRO A 38 2.34 12.04 -14.32
N GLY A 39 3.31 12.56 -13.58
CA GLY A 39 4.74 12.42 -13.87
C GLY A 39 5.18 10.97 -13.88
N ILE A 40 4.76 10.16 -12.89
CA ILE A 40 5.00 8.71 -12.86
C ILE A 40 4.40 8.02 -14.10
N ILE A 41 3.14 8.33 -14.43
CA ILE A 41 2.45 7.78 -15.59
C ILE A 41 3.25 8.04 -16.88
N SER A 42 3.85 9.23 -17.02
CA SER A 42 4.64 9.61 -18.18
C SER A 42 5.90 8.76 -18.39
N GLN A 43 6.38 8.06 -17.35
CA GLN A 43 7.60 7.25 -17.37
C GLN A 43 7.35 5.74 -17.31
N LEU A 44 6.09 5.29 -17.39
CA LEU A 44 5.79 3.85 -17.35
C LEU A 44 6.45 3.05 -18.48
N ASP A 45 6.67 3.65 -19.65
CA ASP A 45 7.40 3.00 -20.75
C ASP A 45 8.88 2.82 -20.41
N TYR A 46 9.50 3.79 -19.72
CA TYR A 46 10.88 3.66 -19.24
C TYR A 46 11.02 2.51 -18.24
N ILE A 47 10.07 2.40 -17.29
CA ILE A 47 10.03 1.34 -16.29
C ILE A 47 9.80 -0.03 -16.96
N MET A 48 8.82 -0.12 -17.86
CA MET A 48 8.54 -1.36 -18.60
C MET A 48 9.75 -1.81 -19.42
N ASN A 49 10.45 -0.89 -20.09
CA ASN A 49 11.63 -1.20 -20.90
C ASN A 49 12.84 -1.65 -20.07
N LEU A 50 12.93 -1.25 -18.80
CA LEU A 50 13.90 -1.80 -17.85
C LEU A 50 13.63 -3.29 -17.58
N GLY A 51 12.40 -3.75 -17.78
CA GLY A 51 12.01 -5.15 -17.69
C GLY A 51 11.48 -5.57 -16.32
N VAL A 52 11.06 -4.62 -15.47
CA VAL A 52 10.38 -4.91 -14.21
C VAL A 52 8.92 -5.30 -14.42
N ASP A 53 8.29 -5.87 -13.38
CA ASP A 53 6.93 -6.43 -13.45
C ASP A 53 5.94 -5.72 -12.53
N MET A 54 6.42 -5.05 -11.48
CA MET A 54 5.58 -4.32 -10.54
C MET A 54 6.18 -2.95 -10.26
N VAL A 55 5.32 -1.98 -10.02
CA VAL A 55 5.67 -0.68 -9.43
C VAL A 55 5.19 -0.68 -7.99
N TRP A 56 6.08 -0.37 -7.04
CA TRP A 56 5.70 -0.03 -5.67
C TRP A 56 5.73 1.49 -5.53
N LEU A 57 4.57 2.07 -5.25
CA LEU A 57 4.42 3.49 -4.95
C LEU A 57 4.50 3.70 -3.43
N CYS A 58 5.53 4.40 -2.96
CA CYS A 58 5.60 4.88 -1.58
C CYS A 58 4.39 5.78 -1.23
N PRO A 59 4.13 6.11 0.05
CA PRO A 59 2.91 6.80 0.46
C PRO A 59 2.65 8.06 -0.37
N SER A 60 1.47 8.10 -0.99
CA SER A 60 0.95 9.27 -1.74
C SER A 60 -0.38 9.78 -1.17
N TYR A 61 -0.79 9.25 -0.03
CA TYR A 61 -2.01 9.62 0.67
C TYR A 61 -1.94 11.04 1.20
N LYS A 62 -3.11 11.61 1.53
CA LYS A 62 -3.16 12.93 2.17
C LYS A 62 -2.36 12.91 3.48
N SER A 63 -1.37 13.80 3.59
CA SER A 63 -0.41 13.84 4.69
C SER A 63 0.05 15.29 4.93
N PRO A 64 0.38 15.68 6.18
CA PRO A 64 1.10 16.91 6.49
C PRO A 64 2.58 16.92 6.07
N GLN A 65 3.13 15.77 5.63
CA GLN A 65 4.51 15.59 5.19
C GLN A 65 5.58 15.75 6.28
N VAL A 66 5.24 15.49 7.55
CA VAL A 66 6.21 15.54 8.67
C VAL A 66 7.29 14.47 8.50
N ASP A 67 6.90 13.27 8.08
CA ASP A 67 7.80 12.19 7.66
C ASP A 67 7.53 11.85 6.19
N MET A 68 7.29 12.89 5.39
CA MET A 68 7.20 12.83 3.93
C MET A 68 6.21 11.78 3.40
N GLY A 69 5.03 11.69 4.03
CA GLY A 69 3.91 10.88 3.56
C GLY A 69 3.57 9.69 4.46
N TYR A 70 4.49 9.28 5.35
CA TYR A 70 4.23 8.20 6.33
C TYR A 70 3.30 8.65 7.48
N ASP A 71 3.20 9.95 7.72
CA ASP A 71 2.19 10.55 8.60
C ASP A 71 0.86 10.78 7.83
N ILE A 72 0.06 9.73 7.66
CA ILE A 72 -1.18 9.78 6.84
C ILE A 72 -2.35 10.42 7.61
N ALA A 73 -2.93 11.47 7.06
CA ALA A 73 -4.11 12.15 7.60
C ALA A 73 -5.44 11.66 6.98
N ASP A 74 -5.42 11.05 5.79
CA ASP A 74 -6.59 10.37 5.19
C ASP A 74 -6.15 9.31 4.18
N TYR A 75 -6.47 8.04 4.46
CA TYR A 75 -6.14 6.87 3.64
C TYR A 75 -6.97 6.75 2.34
N TYR A 76 -8.09 7.47 2.24
CA TYR A 76 -9.02 7.38 1.10
C TYR A 76 -8.82 8.51 0.09
N SER A 77 -7.88 9.41 0.37
CA SER A 77 -7.52 10.56 -0.44
C SER A 77 -6.03 10.55 -0.78
N ILE A 78 -5.67 11.24 -1.85
CA ILE A 78 -4.28 11.47 -2.28
C ILE A 78 -3.87 12.89 -1.88
N ALA A 79 -2.58 13.08 -1.57
CA ALA A 79 -2.05 14.41 -1.25
C ALA A 79 -2.18 15.34 -2.45
N ASP A 80 -2.53 16.61 -2.21
CA ASP A 80 -2.86 17.56 -3.27
C ASP A 80 -1.66 17.79 -4.21
N GLU A 81 -0.43 17.70 -3.69
CA GLU A 81 0.83 17.78 -4.43
C GLU A 81 1.08 16.60 -5.37
N TYR A 82 0.50 15.43 -5.11
CA TYR A 82 0.71 14.22 -5.93
C TYR A 82 -0.40 13.99 -6.95
N GLY A 83 -1.61 14.49 -6.70
CA GLY A 83 -2.74 14.41 -7.60
C GLY A 83 -4.00 13.88 -6.92
N THR A 84 -4.77 13.05 -7.63
CA THR A 84 -6.07 12.56 -7.15
C THR A 84 -6.15 11.03 -7.12
N VAL A 85 -7.16 10.49 -6.44
CA VAL A 85 -7.50 9.06 -6.51
C VAL A 85 -7.71 8.61 -7.98
N ALA A 86 -8.28 9.47 -8.82
CA ALA A 86 -8.47 9.16 -10.24
C ALA A 86 -7.14 9.07 -11.00
N ASP A 87 -6.10 9.78 -10.58
CA ASP A 87 -4.77 9.66 -11.17
C ASP A 87 -4.08 8.36 -10.73
N VAL A 88 -4.31 7.89 -9.50
CA VAL A 88 -3.89 6.54 -9.09
C VAL A 88 -4.62 5.47 -9.91
N GLU A 89 -5.93 5.60 -10.13
CA GLU A 89 -6.68 4.68 -11.00
C GLU A 89 -6.12 4.66 -12.44
N LYS A 90 -5.71 5.82 -12.98
CA LYS A 90 -5.01 5.89 -14.27
C LYS A 90 -3.62 5.25 -14.21
N LEU A 91 -2.89 5.39 -13.12
CA LEU A 91 -1.60 4.73 -12.91
C LEU A 91 -1.76 3.21 -12.89
N ILE A 92 -2.73 2.69 -12.14
CA ILE A 92 -3.10 1.26 -12.12
C ILE A 92 -3.36 0.78 -13.55
N GLN A 93 -4.26 1.47 -14.28
CA GLN A 93 -4.58 1.13 -15.66
C GLN A 93 -3.35 1.19 -16.58
N GLY A 94 -2.50 2.21 -16.42
CA GLY A 94 -1.28 2.39 -17.18
C GLY A 94 -0.26 1.26 -16.96
N CYS A 95 -0.13 0.77 -15.73
CA CYS A 95 0.66 -0.41 -15.39
C CYS A 95 0.06 -1.67 -16.03
N HIS A 96 -1.24 -1.92 -15.84
CA HIS A 96 -1.92 -3.12 -16.36
C HIS A 96 -1.89 -3.21 -17.89
N GLN A 97 -2.03 -2.08 -18.59
CA GLN A 97 -1.90 -2.02 -20.06
C GLN A 97 -0.50 -2.45 -20.57
N ARG A 98 0.51 -2.33 -19.72
CA ARG A 98 1.90 -2.74 -19.99
C ARG A 98 2.23 -4.12 -19.42
N GLY A 99 1.25 -4.82 -18.85
CA GLY A 99 1.46 -6.09 -18.15
C GLY A 99 2.20 -5.96 -16.82
N MET A 100 2.32 -4.73 -16.29
CA MET A 100 2.89 -4.48 -14.97
C MET A 100 1.79 -4.41 -13.91
N LYS A 101 2.19 -4.52 -12.65
CA LYS A 101 1.34 -4.47 -11.45
C LYS A 101 1.61 -3.20 -10.64
N LEU A 102 0.66 -2.74 -9.82
CA LEU A 102 0.86 -1.62 -8.89
C LEU A 102 0.67 -2.06 -7.44
N LEU A 103 1.65 -1.80 -6.59
CA LEU A 103 1.58 -1.95 -5.14
C LEU A 103 1.47 -0.58 -4.51
N MET A 104 0.56 -0.46 -3.54
CA MET A 104 0.46 0.72 -2.68
C MET A 104 1.24 0.47 -1.38
N ASP A 105 1.76 1.53 -0.78
CA ASP A 105 2.28 1.45 0.60
C ASP A 105 1.12 1.39 1.60
N LEU A 106 1.21 0.52 2.61
CA LEU A 106 0.20 0.38 3.66
C LEU A 106 0.85 0.73 5.01
N VAL A 107 0.65 1.98 5.44
CA VAL A 107 1.20 2.51 6.69
C VAL A 107 0.13 2.50 7.78
N VAL A 108 0.11 1.44 8.58
CA VAL A 108 -1.00 1.17 9.51
C VAL A 108 -0.54 0.86 10.93
N ASN A 109 0.74 1.04 11.24
CA ASN A 109 1.21 1.08 12.63
C ASN A 109 0.77 2.38 13.34
N HIS A 110 0.74 3.49 12.60
CA HIS A 110 0.39 4.82 13.08
C HIS A 110 -0.41 5.56 11.99
N THR A 111 -1.07 6.66 12.39
CA THR A 111 -1.60 7.68 11.47
C THR A 111 -0.90 9.01 11.74
N SER A 112 -1.21 10.05 10.97
CA SER A 112 -0.95 11.43 11.39
C SER A 112 -1.78 11.81 12.62
N ASP A 113 -1.28 12.72 13.44
CA ASP A 113 -2.06 13.42 14.48
C ASP A 113 -3.12 14.35 13.89
N GLN A 114 -3.03 14.66 12.58
CA GLN A 114 -4.05 15.38 11.82
C GLN A 114 -5.15 14.46 11.26
N HIS A 115 -5.05 13.14 11.47
CA HIS A 115 -6.11 12.21 11.11
C HIS A 115 -7.36 12.45 11.98
N GLU A 116 -8.56 12.38 11.41
CA GLU A 116 -9.81 12.65 12.15
C GLU A 116 -9.99 11.72 13.35
N TRP A 117 -9.58 10.46 13.21
CA TRP A 117 -9.52 9.51 14.33
C TRP A 117 -8.71 10.05 15.52
N PHE A 118 -7.52 10.62 15.29
CA PHE A 118 -6.69 11.16 16.37
C PHE A 118 -7.27 12.44 16.95
N LYS A 119 -7.75 13.36 16.10
CA LYS A 119 -8.42 14.59 16.55
C LYS A 119 -9.61 14.30 17.47
N HIS A 120 -10.41 13.29 17.14
CA HIS A 120 -11.48 12.82 18.01
C HIS A 120 -10.95 12.12 19.28
N SER A 121 -9.98 11.22 19.13
CA SER A 121 -9.37 10.48 20.24
C SER A 121 -8.73 11.38 21.31
N ARG A 122 -8.13 12.50 20.90
CA ARG A 122 -7.49 13.46 21.81
C ARG A 122 -8.49 14.42 22.45
N GLY A 123 -9.69 14.56 21.89
CA GLY A 123 -10.67 15.55 22.33
C GLY A 123 -11.25 15.30 23.74
N SER A 124 -11.32 14.03 24.18
CA SER A 124 -11.65 13.68 25.56
C SER A 124 -11.34 12.21 25.86
N LYS A 125 -11.26 11.84 27.15
CA LYS A 125 -11.08 10.43 27.58
C LYS A 125 -12.30 9.55 27.31
N ASP A 126 -13.49 10.13 27.16
CA ASP A 126 -14.75 9.40 26.95
C ASP A 126 -15.16 9.35 25.47
N ASN A 127 -14.33 9.88 24.56
CA ASN A 127 -14.62 9.87 23.14
C ASN A 127 -14.59 8.43 22.57
N GLU A 128 -15.46 8.11 21.61
CA GLU A 128 -15.51 6.78 20.99
C GLU A 128 -14.20 6.38 20.29
N TYR A 129 -13.44 7.37 19.80
CA TYR A 129 -12.13 7.17 19.19
C TYR A 129 -10.99 7.02 20.21
N ARG A 130 -11.24 7.18 21.53
CA ARG A 130 -10.17 7.17 22.55
C ARG A 130 -9.29 5.93 22.46
N ASN A 131 -9.90 4.76 22.27
CA ASN A 131 -9.20 3.48 22.22
C ASN A 131 -8.62 3.15 20.84
N TRP A 132 -8.73 4.05 19.85
CA TRP A 132 -8.09 3.87 18.55
C TRP A 132 -6.58 4.09 18.62
N TYR A 133 -6.10 4.79 19.65
CA TYR A 133 -4.69 5.06 19.91
C TYR A 133 -4.30 4.57 21.30
N ILE A 134 -2.99 4.51 21.54
CA ILE A 134 -2.45 4.00 22.80
C ILE A 134 -2.22 5.17 23.76
N TRP A 135 -3.15 5.33 24.70
CA TRP A 135 -3.06 6.32 25.79
C TRP A 135 -2.68 5.68 27.12
N LYS A 136 -1.83 6.36 27.89
CA LYS A 136 -1.41 5.94 29.23
C LYS A 136 -1.24 7.14 30.17
N PRO A 137 -1.60 7.02 31.44
CA PRO A 137 -1.34 8.07 32.42
C PRO A 137 0.16 8.27 32.64
N ALA A 138 0.52 9.46 33.09
CA ALA A 138 1.87 9.76 33.54
C ALA A 138 2.28 8.87 34.72
N ARG A 139 3.58 8.58 34.82
CA ARG A 139 4.21 8.12 36.07
C ARG A 139 4.71 9.33 36.85
N TYR A 140 4.77 9.24 38.17
CA TYR A 140 5.33 10.27 39.03
C TYR A 140 6.42 9.68 39.92
N ASP A 141 7.54 10.38 40.04
CA ASP A 141 8.58 10.01 41.02
C ASP A 141 8.22 10.48 42.45
N GLU A 142 9.05 10.11 43.43
CA GLU A 142 8.85 10.49 44.83
C GLU A 142 8.86 12.01 45.06
N GLN A 143 9.42 12.79 44.13
CA GLN A 143 9.48 14.24 44.16
C GLN A 143 8.28 14.89 43.43
N GLY A 144 7.38 14.08 42.85
CA GLY A 144 6.20 14.54 42.13
C GLY A 144 6.49 15.02 40.70
N ASN A 145 7.67 14.72 40.13
CA ASN A 145 7.95 15.05 38.74
C ASN A 145 7.22 14.08 37.81
N ARG A 146 6.68 14.61 36.71
CA ARG A 146 5.95 13.85 35.70
C ARG A 146 6.94 13.11 34.78
N HIS A 147 6.72 11.82 34.60
CA HIS A 147 7.50 10.94 33.73
C HIS A 147 6.58 10.23 32.72
N PRO A 148 7.09 9.90 31.53
CA PRO A 148 6.33 9.11 30.57
C PRO A 148 6.01 7.70 31.10
N PRO A 149 5.06 6.99 30.46
CA PRO A 149 4.62 5.66 30.86
C PRO A 149 5.70 4.58 30.86
N ASN A 150 6.80 4.75 30.12
CA ASN A 150 8.02 3.93 30.19
C ASN A 150 9.19 4.69 29.54
N ASN A 151 10.37 4.07 29.51
CA ASN A 151 11.60 4.64 28.96
C ASN A 151 11.85 4.35 27.47
N TRP A 152 10.83 4.01 26.66
CA TRP A 152 11.05 3.71 25.24
C TRP A 152 11.53 4.94 24.45
N VAL A 153 12.47 4.70 23.53
CA VAL A 153 13.00 5.71 22.60
C VAL A 153 12.20 5.75 21.30
N SER A 154 11.96 6.94 20.76
CA SER A 154 11.45 7.14 19.41
C SER A 154 12.54 6.89 18.37
N HIS A 155 12.16 6.38 17.19
CA HIS A 155 13.05 6.22 16.04
C HIS A 155 13.63 7.56 15.56
N PHE A 156 12.97 8.69 15.86
CA PHE A 156 13.42 10.04 15.53
C PHE A 156 13.91 10.84 16.73
N GLN A 157 14.50 10.13 17.71
CA GLN A 157 15.12 10.66 18.92
C GLN A 157 14.13 11.03 20.05
N GLY A 158 14.59 10.89 21.30
CA GLY A 158 13.79 11.28 22.48
C GLY A 158 12.82 10.19 22.96
N SER A 159 11.86 10.58 23.80
CA SER A 159 10.81 9.70 24.32
C SER A 159 9.88 9.24 23.19
N ALA A 160 9.42 7.99 23.24
CA ALA A 160 8.34 7.49 22.38
C ALA A 160 6.92 7.87 22.89
N TRP A 161 6.85 8.76 23.87
CA TRP A 161 5.61 9.20 24.50
C TRP A 161 5.54 10.72 24.55
N GLN A 162 4.42 11.26 24.06
CA GLN A 162 4.13 12.68 24.06
C GLN A 162 2.96 12.96 24.99
N TYR A 163 3.13 13.95 25.87
CA TYR A 163 2.11 14.37 26.82
C TYR A 163 1.07 15.26 26.13
N ASP A 164 -0.21 15.00 26.40
CA ASP A 164 -1.35 15.81 25.98
C ASP A 164 -1.97 16.49 27.21
N GLU A 165 -1.86 17.82 27.27
CA GLU A 165 -2.34 18.61 28.41
C GLU A 165 -3.87 18.54 28.57
N LEU A 166 -4.60 18.40 27.45
CA LEU A 166 -6.07 18.39 27.44
C LEU A 166 -6.62 17.18 28.20
N THR A 167 -5.99 16.02 28.05
CA THR A 167 -6.43 14.78 28.69
C THR A 167 -5.53 14.32 29.83
N ASP A 168 -4.45 15.03 30.17
CA ASP A 168 -3.51 14.64 31.24
C ASP A 168 -3.01 13.20 31.10
N GLU A 169 -2.71 12.79 29.87
CA GLU A 169 -2.17 11.47 29.53
C GLU A 169 -1.10 11.61 28.46
N TYR A 170 -0.31 10.56 28.30
CA TYR A 170 0.61 10.40 27.19
C TYR A 170 -0.01 9.53 26.11
N TYR A 171 0.25 9.86 24.85
CA TYR A 171 0.02 8.95 23.72
C TYR A 171 1.35 8.39 23.21
N LEU A 172 1.33 7.13 22.75
CA LEU A 172 2.50 6.48 22.15
C LEU A 172 2.73 7.00 20.72
N HIS A 173 3.99 7.28 20.40
CA HIS A 173 4.47 7.51 19.05
C HIS A 173 5.87 6.88 18.92
N LEU A 174 5.97 5.75 18.20
CA LEU A 174 7.27 5.11 17.96
C LEU A 174 8.15 5.93 17.01
N TYR A 175 7.55 6.86 16.25
CA TYR A 175 8.21 7.74 15.28
C TYR A 175 8.06 9.22 15.69
N ALA A 176 7.74 10.12 14.76
CA ALA A 176 7.52 11.53 15.05
C ALA A 176 6.37 11.70 16.06
N THR A 177 6.36 12.81 16.79
CA THR A 177 5.26 13.15 17.69
C THR A 177 3.92 13.21 16.96
N GLU A 178 3.94 13.58 15.69
CA GLU A 178 2.81 13.67 14.78
C GLU A 178 2.41 12.31 14.18
N GLN A 179 3.04 11.20 14.60
CA GLN A 179 2.73 9.83 14.18
C GLN A 179 2.23 8.97 15.36
N PRO A 180 1.07 9.28 15.96
CA PRO A 180 0.51 8.50 17.05
C PRO A 180 0.18 7.05 16.62
N ASP A 181 0.65 6.08 17.41
CA ASP A 181 0.47 4.66 17.14
C ASP A 181 -0.99 4.22 17.30
N LEU A 182 -1.48 3.50 16.28
CA LEU A 182 -2.78 2.85 16.30
C LEU A 182 -2.80 1.69 17.30
N ASN A 183 -3.90 1.55 18.01
CA ASN A 183 -4.13 0.48 18.96
C ASN A 183 -4.79 -0.72 18.28
N TRP A 184 -3.98 -1.62 17.73
CA TRP A 184 -4.46 -2.84 17.07
C TRP A 184 -5.17 -3.82 17.99
N GLU A 185 -5.09 -3.69 19.32
CA GLU A 185 -5.91 -4.50 20.23
C GLU A 185 -7.40 -4.19 20.06
N HIS A 186 -7.73 -2.96 19.65
CA HIS A 186 -9.10 -2.51 19.47
C HIS A 186 -9.69 -3.02 18.14
N PRO A 187 -10.71 -3.90 18.16
CA PRO A 187 -11.24 -4.50 16.92
C PRO A 187 -11.72 -3.49 15.86
N PRO A 188 -12.34 -2.35 16.20
CA PRO A 188 -12.68 -1.31 15.22
C PRO A 188 -11.49 -0.76 14.43
N VAL A 189 -10.30 -0.65 15.05
CA VAL A 189 -9.08 -0.23 14.33
C VAL A 189 -8.70 -1.26 13.28
N ARG A 190 -8.67 -2.55 13.65
CA ARG A 190 -8.35 -3.63 12.70
C ARG A 190 -9.36 -3.68 11.55
N LYS A 191 -10.65 -3.52 11.86
CA LYS A 191 -11.70 -3.43 10.82
C LYS A 191 -11.45 -2.24 9.88
N ALA A 192 -11.14 -1.06 10.41
CA ALA A 192 -10.87 0.12 9.59
C ALA A 192 -9.65 -0.09 8.68
N VAL A 193 -8.59 -0.74 9.17
CA VAL A 193 -7.43 -1.13 8.35
C VAL A 193 -7.82 -2.10 7.24
N HIS A 194 -8.65 -3.10 7.54
CA HIS A 194 -9.18 -4.03 6.53
C HIS A 194 -10.01 -3.30 5.47
N ASP A 195 -10.84 -2.33 5.87
CA ASP A 195 -11.63 -1.51 4.96
C ASP A 195 -10.73 -0.64 4.04
N ILE A 196 -9.63 -0.09 4.58
CA ILE A 196 -8.61 0.64 3.78
C ILE A 196 -7.98 -0.27 2.72
N MET A 197 -7.57 -1.49 3.11
CA MET A 197 -7.01 -2.46 2.17
C MET A 197 -8.00 -2.76 1.04
N ARG A 198 -9.25 -3.06 1.38
CA ARG A 198 -10.29 -3.37 0.39
C ARG A 198 -10.56 -2.22 -0.55
N PHE A 199 -10.61 -0.98 -0.06
CA PHE A 199 -10.80 0.19 -0.90
C PHE A 199 -9.78 0.30 -2.04
N TRP A 200 -8.49 0.08 -1.75
CA TRP A 200 -7.44 0.16 -2.77
C TRP A 200 -7.40 -1.07 -3.67
N LEU A 201 -7.67 -2.26 -3.12
CA LEU A 201 -7.78 -3.49 -3.90
C LEU A 201 -9.00 -3.47 -4.86
N ASP A 202 -10.14 -2.93 -4.42
CA ASP A 202 -11.35 -2.75 -5.24
C ASP A 202 -11.13 -1.77 -6.40
N LYS A 203 -10.17 -0.83 -6.24
CA LYS A 203 -9.70 0.06 -7.32
C LYS A 203 -8.74 -0.61 -8.29
N GLY A 204 -8.23 -1.79 -7.93
CA GLY A 204 -7.37 -2.61 -8.77
C GLY A 204 -5.88 -2.49 -8.48
N CYS A 205 -5.45 -1.99 -7.31
CA CYS A 205 -4.06 -2.24 -6.91
C CYS A 205 -3.86 -3.76 -6.71
N ASP A 206 -2.64 -4.22 -6.93
CA ASP A 206 -2.31 -5.65 -6.96
C ASP A 206 -1.68 -6.16 -5.66
N GLY A 207 -1.64 -5.31 -4.63
CA GLY A 207 -1.00 -5.64 -3.37
C GLY A 207 -0.44 -4.46 -2.60
N PHE A 208 0.29 -4.79 -1.54
CA PHE A 208 0.83 -3.82 -0.59
C PHE A 208 2.28 -4.10 -0.19
N ARG A 209 3.08 -3.04 -0.11
CA ARG A 209 4.21 -3.03 0.83
C ARG A 209 3.67 -2.53 2.16
N MET A 210 3.95 -3.22 3.26
CA MET A 210 3.37 -2.92 4.57
C MET A 210 4.44 -2.34 5.50
N ASP A 211 4.31 -1.05 5.81
CA ASP A 211 5.26 -0.28 6.62
C ASP A 211 5.27 -0.76 8.07
N VAL A 212 6.48 -1.06 8.58
CA VAL A 212 6.75 -1.62 9.91
C VAL A 212 5.63 -2.48 10.49
N ILE A 213 5.11 -3.39 9.66
CA ILE A 213 3.92 -4.17 10.01
C ILE A 213 4.16 -5.06 11.22
N ASN A 214 5.42 -5.37 11.53
CA ASN A 214 5.76 -6.12 12.72
C ASN A 214 5.64 -5.33 14.04
N PHE A 215 5.41 -4.02 13.99
CA PHE A 215 5.25 -3.18 15.17
C PHE A 215 3.80 -3.07 15.64
N ILE A 216 2.83 -3.56 14.87
CA ILE A 216 1.40 -3.36 15.17
C ILE A 216 0.94 -4.03 16.47
N SER A 217 1.63 -5.08 16.94
CA SER A 217 1.31 -5.76 18.21
C SER A 217 2.25 -5.29 19.32
N LYS A 218 1.69 -4.70 20.39
CA LYS A 218 2.45 -4.25 21.56
C LYS A 218 2.22 -5.15 22.76
N ASP A 219 3.25 -5.33 23.60
CA ASP A 219 3.10 -5.91 24.93
C ASP A 219 2.22 -5.00 25.81
N GLN A 220 1.06 -5.50 26.21
CA GLN A 220 0.04 -4.73 26.92
C GLN A 220 0.44 -4.29 28.34
N ARG A 221 1.58 -4.79 28.86
CA ARG A 221 2.15 -4.34 30.13
C ARG A 221 2.95 -3.05 29.98
N PHE A 222 3.39 -2.70 28.77
CA PHE A 222 4.25 -1.55 28.46
C PHE A 222 5.46 -1.39 29.42
N PRO A 223 6.26 -2.45 29.63
CA PRO A 223 7.38 -2.41 30.57
C PRO A 223 8.50 -1.49 30.09
N ASP A 224 9.34 -1.04 31.03
CA ASP A 224 10.59 -0.38 30.69
C ASP A 224 11.52 -1.34 29.91
N ALA A 225 12.19 -0.77 28.91
CA ALA A 225 13.27 -1.39 28.16
C ALA A 225 14.54 -1.49 29.02
N PRO A 226 15.30 -2.60 28.89
CA PRO A 226 16.60 -2.72 29.53
C PRO A 226 17.52 -1.57 29.11
N VAL A 227 18.25 -1.01 30.07
CA VAL A 227 19.26 0.02 29.80
C VAL A 227 20.44 -0.61 29.08
N LYS A 228 20.57 -0.34 27.78
CA LYS A 228 21.69 -0.76 26.91
C LYS A 228 22.64 0.40 26.65
N ASP A 229 22.13 1.59 26.37
CA ASP A 229 22.93 2.80 26.21
C ASP A 229 22.86 3.65 27.49
N PRO A 230 23.91 3.69 28.33
CA PRO A 230 23.89 4.44 29.58
C PRO A 230 23.93 5.97 29.38
N ARG A 231 24.11 6.47 28.15
CA ARG A 231 24.23 7.91 27.84
C ARG A 231 22.87 8.61 27.72
N THR A 232 21.79 7.84 27.62
CA THR A 232 20.43 8.35 27.40
C THR A 232 19.45 7.67 28.36
N PRO A 233 18.44 8.39 28.88
CA PRO A 233 17.37 7.77 29.64
C PRO A 233 16.44 6.92 28.76
N TRP A 234 16.41 7.20 27.45
CA TRP A 234 15.54 6.54 26.47
C TRP A 234 16.23 5.31 25.87
N GLN A 235 15.52 4.19 25.79
CA GLN A 235 16.06 2.88 25.41
C GLN A 235 15.20 2.22 24.34
N TRP A 236 15.83 1.45 23.46
CA TRP A 236 15.12 0.66 22.43
C TRP A 236 14.15 -0.34 23.08
N GLY A 237 12.86 -0.11 22.83
CA GLY A 237 11.75 -0.95 23.32
C GLY A 237 11.37 -2.08 22.37
N ASP A 238 12.16 -2.31 21.32
CA ASP A 238 11.91 -3.24 20.20
C ASP A 238 11.43 -4.62 20.67
N LYS A 239 12.01 -5.16 21.74
CA LYS A 239 11.59 -6.46 22.32
C LYS A 239 10.10 -6.52 22.72
N TYR A 240 9.44 -5.39 22.93
CA TYR A 240 8.06 -5.31 23.40
C TYR A 240 7.06 -4.89 22.32
N TYR A 241 7.52 -4.47 21.15
CA TYR A 241 6.64 -4.10 20.04
C TYR A 241 7.01 -4.73 18.71
N ALA A 242 8.30 -5.01 18.46
CA ALA A 242 8.74 -5.73 17.27
C ALA A 242 8.38 -7.22 17.40
N ASN A 243 7.47 -7.69 16.55
CA ASN A 243 6.92 -9.03 16.60
C ASN A 243 6.19 -9.32 17.91
N GLY A 244 5.33 -8.38 18.33
CA GLY A 244 4.55 -8.54 19.55
C GLY A 244 3.62 -9.75 19.56
N PRO A 245 3.03 -10.06 20.72
CA PRO A 245 2.44 -11.37 21.02
C PRO A 245 1.27 -11.78 20.12
N ARG A 246 0.61 -10.82 19.47
CA ARG A 246 -0.56 -11.04 18.59
C ARG A 246 -0.27 -10.71 17.13
N LEU A 247 0.98 -10.43 16.75
CA LEU A 247 1.33 -10.06 15.37
C LEU A 247 0.76 -11.05 14.35
N HIS A 248 1.05 -12.34 14.54
CA HIS A 248 0.63 -13.37 13.59
C HIS A 248 -0.89 -13.61 13.57
N GLU A 249 -1.61 -13.30 14.65
CA GLU A 249 -3.07 -13.29 14.62
C GLU A 249 -3.56 -12.22 13.64
N TYR A 250 -3.00 -11.01 13.73
CA TYR A 250 -3.36 -9.89 12.86
C TYR A 250 -2.93 -10.12 11.41
N LEU A 251 -1.73 -10.67 11.19
CA LEU A 251 -1.27 -11.00 9.83
C LEU A 251 -2.10 -12.10 9.17
N GLN A 252 -2.67 -13.04 9.93
CA GLN A 252 -3.59 -14.04 9.37
C GLN A 252 -4.91 -13.41 8.89
N ASP A 253 -5.41 -12.39 9.57
CA ASP A 253 -6.60 -11.65 9.12
C ASP A 253 -6.29 -10.83 7.86
N VAL A 254 -5.15 -10.16 7.82
CA VAL A 254 -4.62 -9.49 6.62
C VAL A 254 -4.47 -10.47 5.45
N GLY A 255 -3.88 -11.64 5.70
CA GLY A 255 -3.64 -12.65 4.68
C GLY A 255 -4.91 -13.25 4.07
N LYS A 256 -6.03 -13.32 4.81
CA LYS A 256 -7.35 -13.68 4.25
C LYS A 256 -7.76 -12.69 3.16
N ILE A 257 -7.63 -11.38 3.42
CA ILE A 257 -7.96 -10.32 2.46
C ILE A 257 -7.06 -10.43 1.24
N LEU A 258 -5.73 -10.56 1.42
CA LEU A 258 -4.80 -10.68 0.31
C LEU A 258 -5.15 -11.86 -0.60
N LYS A 259 -5.53 -13.01 -0.01
CA LYS A 259 -5.92 -14.20 -0.74
C LYS A 259 -7.21 -14.03 -1.55
N GLU A 260 -8.18 -13.27 -1.03
CA GLU A 260 -9.44 -12.99 -1.74
C GLU A 260 -9.22 -12.25 -3.07
N TYR A 261 -8.16 -11.44 -3.16
CA TYR A 261 -7.83 -10.62 -4.33
C TYR A 261 -6.67 -11.16 -5.17
N ASP A 262 -6.07 -12.30 -4.80
CA ASP A 262 -4.78 -12.76 -5.37
C ASP A 262 -3.70 -11.66 -5.30
N ALA A 263 -3.68 -10.93 -4.19
CA ALA A 263 -2.83 -9.77 -3.98
C ALA A 263 -1.46 -10.14 -3.41
N PHE A 264 -0.43 -9.45 -3.88
CA PHE A 264 0.94 -9.58 -3.38
C PHE A 264 1.15 -8.77 -2.09
N SER A 265 2.01 -9.27 -1.20
CA SER A 265 2.45 -8.52 -0.02
C SER A 265 3.93 -8.68 0.31
N VAL A 266 4.53 -7.58 0.74
CA VAL A 266 5.84 -7.58 1.39
C VAL A 266 5.78 -6.76 2.67
N GLY A 267 6.10 -7.38 3.80
CA GLY A 267 6.17 -6.71 5.09
C GLY A 267 7.53 -6.09 5.31
N GLU A 268 7.59 -4.82 5.69
CA GLU A 268 8.80 -4.27 6.29
C GLU A 268 8.87 -4.68 7.76
N MET A 269 9.94 -5.39 8.15
CA MET A 269 10.05 -5.94 9.50
C MET A 269 11.44 -5.66 10.10
N PRO A 270 11.71 -4.45 10.62
CA PRO A 270 12.95 -4.14 11.34
C PRO A 270 13.06 -4.92 12.66
N PHE A 271 14.29 -5.02 13.19
CA PHE A 271 14.64 -5.70 14.46
C PHE A 271 14.35 -7.22 14.53
N VAL A 272 13.86 -7.85 13.47
CA VAL A 272 13.69 -9.31 13.42
C VAL A 272 14.95 -10.00 12.90
N LYS A 273 15.48 -10.95 13.67
CA LYS A 273 16.63 -11.79 13.29
C LYS A 273 16.40 -13.27 13.52
N ASP A 274 15.32 -13.60 14.23
CA ASP A 274 14.94 -14.97 14.52
C ASP A 274 14.31 -15.59 13.28
N GLU A 275 14.94 -16.65 12.79
CA GLU A 275 14.52 -17.38 11.60
C GLU A 275 13.11 -17.96 11.74
N GLY A 276 12.76 -18.46 12.94
CA GLY A 276 11.45 -19.03 13.22
C GLY A 276 10.34 -17.99 13.18
N GLU A 277 10.58 -16.81 13.74
CA GLU A 277 9.61 -15.70 13.72
C GLU A 277 9.39 -15.17 12.30
N VAL A 278 10.46 -14.98 11.52
CA VAL A 278 10.31 -14.58 10.11
C VAL A 278 9.54 -15.66 9.34
N LEU A 279 9.88 -16.94 9.54
CA LEU A 279 9.22 -18.05 8.84
C LEU A 279 7.71 -18.08 9.13
N ARG A 280 7.29 -17.78 10.36
CA ARG A 280 5.87 -17.73 10.72
C ARG A 280 5.09 -16.69 9.90
N ALA A 281 5.74 -15.62 9.45
CA ALA A 281 5.13 -14.60 8.61
C ALA A 281 5.10 -14.96 7.12
N VAL A 282 6.12 -15.67 6.60
CA VAL A 282 6.34 -15.82 5.14
C VAL A 282 6.28 -17.24 4.60
N GLN A 283 6.16 -18.25 5.46
CA GLN A 283 6.05 -19.64 5.00
C GLN A 283 4.80 -19.81 4.13
N PHE A 284 4.97 -20.51 3.00
CA PHE A 284 4.01 -20.52 1.89
C PHE A 284 2.56 -20.83 2.29
N ASP A 285 2.32 -21.73 3.24
CA ASP A 285 0.99 -22.17 3.67
C ASP A 285 0.47 -21.47 4.93
N ARG A 286 1.22 -20.51 5.51
CA ARG A 286 0.77 -19.71 6.66
C ARG A 286 -0.39 -18.78 6.33
N ASN A 287 -0.54 -18.40 5.05
CA ASN A 287 -1.52 -17.43 4.57
C ASN A 287 -1.46 -16.11 5.39
N GLU A 288 -0.25 -15.62 5.66
CA GLU A 288 0.00 -14.31 6.30
C GLU A 288 0.46 -13.31 5.22
N ILE A 289 1.77 -13.14 5.02
CA ILE A 289 2.35 -12.29 3.97
C ILE A 289 3.32 -13.08 3.08
N ASN A 290 3.64 -12.60 1.88
CA ASN A 290 4.43 -13.39 0.94
C ASN A 290 5.94 -13.38 1.22
N MET A 291 6.47 -12.25 1.70
CA MET A 291 7.88 -12.07 2.02
C MET A 291 8.08 -10.88 2.97
N ILE A 292 9.31 -10.68 3.47
CA ILE A 292 9.66 -9.52 4.28
C ILE A 292 10.94 -8.83 3.79
N PHE A 293 11.05 -7.53 4.07
CA PHE A 293 12.32 -6.84 4.08
C PHE A 293 13.01 -7.05 5.43
N SER A 294 14.15 -7.75 5.37
CA SER A 294 15.10 -7.80 6.49
C SER A 294 16.02 -6.59 6.46
N PHE A 295 16.38 -6.08 7.65
CA PHE A 295 17.24 -4.90 7.81
C PHE A 295 18.70 -5.24 8.13
N GLU A 296 19.02 -6.52 8.37
CA GLU A 296 20.34 -6.88 8.89
C GLU A 296 21.52 -6.50 7.99
N HIS A 297 21.37 -6.52 6.66
CA HIS A 297 22.44 -6.10 5.73
C HIS A 297 22.50 -4.58 5.52
N VAL A 298 21.44 -3.86 5.88
CA VAL A 298 21.39 -2.40 5.86
C VAL A 298 21.62 -1.78 7.24
N ASP A 299 21.80 -2.59 8.29
CA ASP A 299 22.30 -2.15 9.59
C ASP A 299 23.80 -2.43 9.77
N ILE A 300 24.44 -3.02 8.75
CA ILE A 300 25.77 -3.64 8.85
C ILE A 300 26.90 -2.66 9.20
N ASP A 301 26.72 -1.37 8.91
CA ASP A 301 27.67 -0.29 9.15
C ASP A 301 27.22 0.68 10.26
N HIS A 302 26.18 0.33 11.02
CA HIS A 302 25.76 1.08 12.20
C HIS A 302 26.76 0.93 13.36
N GLY A 303 26.85 1.96 14.19
CA GLY A 303 27.62 1.90 15.43
C GLY A 303 26.92 1.07 16.51
N THR A 304 27.55 1.00 17.68
CA THR A 304 27.06 0.15 18.78
C THR A 304 25.66 0.54 19.26
N PHE A 305 25.34 1.83 19.26
CA PHE A 305 24.12 2.35 19.88
C PHE A 305 23.24 3.18 18.95
N ASP A 306 23.82 3.78 17.91
CA ASP A 306 23.13 4.70 17.00
C ASP A 306 23.55 4.45 15.54
N LYS A 307 22.63 4.67 14.60
CA LYS A 307 22.89 4.48 13.18
C LYS A 307 23.95 5.46 12.64
N PHE A 308 23.95 6.69 13.14
CA PHE A 308 24.88 7.75 12.76
C PHE A 308 26.21 7.69 13.54
N GLU A 309 26.42 6.66 14.36
CA GLU A 309 27.75 6.33 14.85
C GLU A 309 28.51 5.49 13.81
N PRO A 310 29.83 5.73 13.61
CA PRO A 310 30.63 4.94 12.68
C PRO A 310 30.66 3.45 13.06
N GLY A 311 30.28 2.59 12.12
CA GLY A 311 30.44 1.14 12.16
C GLY A 311 31.37 0.66 11.05
N ASN A 312 31.90 -0.55 11.19
CA ASN A 312 32.73 -1.19 10.18
C ASN A 312 32.21 -2.61 9.92
N TRP A 313 32.32 -3.06 8.68
CA TRP A 313 31.91 -4.39 8.27
C TRP A 313 32.94 -5.03 7.34
N LYS A 314 32.84 -6.35 7.20
CA LYS A 314 33.64 -7.18 6.30
C LYS A 314 32.74 -7.83 5.26
N LEU A 315 33.26 -8.14 4.08
CA LEU A 315 32.49 -8.83 3.05
C LEU A 315 31.94 -10.18 3.56
N THR A 316 32.64 -10.84 4.46
CA THR A 316 32.14 -12.06 5.12
C THR A 316 30.87 -11.87 5.92
N ASP A 317 30.64 -10.70 6.50
CA ASP A 317 29.44 -10.41 7.29
C ASP A 317 28.22 -10.36 6.34
N LEU A 318 28.38 -9.69 5.20
CA LEU A 318 27.37 -9.66 4.13
C LEU A 318 27.12 -11.04 3.50
N LYS A 319 28.19 -11.81 3.25
CA LYS A 319 28.07 -13.19 2.74
C LYS A 319 27.32 -14.11 3.71
N GLN A 320 27.59 -13.99 5.01
CA GLN A 320 26.91 -14.79 6.04
C GLN A 320 25.43 -14.45 6.10
N PHE A 321 25.07 -13.18 5.98
CA PHE A 321 23.68 -12.75 5.86
C PHE A 321 22.96 -13.45 4.69
N PHE A 322 23.51 -13.35 3.47
CA PHE A 322 22.90 -14.01 2.32
C PHE A 322 22.91 -15.52 2.44
N GLN A 323 24.01 -16.12 2.89
CA GLN A 323 24.09 -17.56 3.07
C GLN A 323 23.00 -18.08 4.01
N ARG A 324 22.77 -17.40 5.13
CA ARG A 324 21.73 -17.78 6.09
C ARG A 324 20.34 -17.70 5.44
N TRP A 325 19.93 -16.53 4.96
CA TRP A 325 18.57 -16.32 4.48
C TRP A 325 18.25 -17.03 3.16
N GLN A 326 19.23 -17.17 2.26
CA GLN A 326 19.06 -17.94 1.03
C GLN A 326 18.85 -19.43 1.31
N THR A 327 19.64 -19.99 2.24
CA THR A 327 19.55 -21.42 2.59
C THR A 327 18.28 -21.68 3.41
N PHE A 328 18.05 -20.89 4.45
CA PHE A 328 16.93 -21.06 5.37
C PHE A 328 15.57 -20.96 4.65
N MET A 329 15.35 -19.93 3.83
CA MET A 329 14.07 -19.79 3.12
C MET A 329 13.82 -20.93 2.13
N TYR A 330 14.86 -21.38 1.43
CA TYR A 330 14.77 -22.52 0.52
C TYR A 330 14.50 -23.84 1.26
N GLU A 331 15.04 -24.01 2.47
CA GLU A 331 14.84 -25.20 3.28
C GLU A 331 13.46 -25.29 3.91
N HIS A 332 12.80 -24.15 4.15
CA HIS A 332 11.57 -24.06 4.94
C HIS A 332 10.33 -23.51 4.20
N ASP A 333 10.41 -23.39 2.87
CA ASP A 333 9.31 -22.91 2.00
C ASP A 333 8.88 -21.46 2.30
N GLY A 334 9.83 -20.63 2.74
CA GLY A 334 9.67 -19.18 2.82
C GLY A 334 10.15 -18.48 1.54
N TRP A 335 10.12 -17.15 1.52
CA TRP A 335 10.56 -16.37 0.36
C TRP A 335 11.27 -15.07 0.75
N ASN A 336 12.33 -14.73 0.02
CA ASN A 336 13.16 -13.55 0.27
C ASN A 336 12.72 -12.36 -0.58
N ALA A 337 12.71 -11.16 0.01
CA ALA A 337 12.77 -9.90 -0.72
C ALA A 337 14.25 -9.49 -0.90
N LEU A 338 14.68 -9.18 -2.12
CA LEU A 338 16.07 -8.86 -2.45
C LEU A 338 16.19 -7.38 -2.79
N TYR A 339 16.89 -6.60 -1.97
CA TYR A 339 17.09 -5.17 -2.21
C TYR A 339 18.45 -4.68 -1.70
N TRP A 340 18.98 -3.64 -2.34
CA TRP A 340 20.10 -2.84 -1.80
C TRP A 340 19.64 -1.46 -1.34
N GLU A 341 18.72 -0.87 -2.09
CA GLU A 341 18.28 0.51 -1.94
C GLU A 341 16.77 0.55 -1.72
N ASN A 342 16.33 1.56 -0.99
CA ASN A 342 14.97 2.03 -0.90
C ASN A 342 15.03 3.52 -0.50
N HIS A 343 13.90 4.17 -0.28
CA HIS A 343 13.83 5.58 0.12
C HIS A 343 14.40 5.91 1.52
N ASP A 344 14.77 4.90 2.32
CA ASP A 344 15.38 5.04 3.65
C ASP A 344 16.85 4.63 3.69
N GLN A 345 17.41 4.12 2.60
CA GLN A 345 18.77 3.61 2.53
C GLN A 345 19.65 4.44 1.58
N PRO A 346 20.93 4.64 1.89
CA PRO A 346 21.85 5.33 0.99
C PRO A 346 22.12 4.51 -0.29
N ARG A 347 22.73 5.15 -1.30
CA ARG A 347 23.04 4.53 -2.59
C ARG A 347 24.04 3.40 -2.44
N SER A 348 23.75 2.28 -3.11
CA SER A 348 24.45 1.01 -2.92
C SER A 348 25.91 1.06 -3.36
N ILE A 349 26.24 1.85 -4.39
CA ILE A 349 27.62 2.02 -4.85
C ILE A 349 28.47 2.64 -3.74
N ASP A 350 28.03 3.76 -3.17
CA ASP A 350 28.74 4.47 -2.11
C ASP A 350 28.82 3.64 -0.82
N ARG A 351 27.77 2.88 -0.51
CA ARG A 351 27.71 2.09 0.72
C ARG A 351 28.53 0.80 0.68
N TYR A 352 28.35 -0.02 -0.35
CA TYR A 352 28.86 -1.40 -0.37
C TYR A 352 30.19 -1.57 -1.10
N THR A 353 30.55 -0.61 -1.95
CA THR A 353 31.80 -0.64 -2.73
C THR A 353 32.65 0.60 -2.46
N ASN A 354 32.01 1.74 -2.25
CA ASN A 354 32.63 3.06 -2.26
C ASN A 354 33.52 3.26 -3.51
N ALA A 355 33.06 2.75 -4.66
CA ALA A 355 33.83 2.73 -5.89
C ALA A 355 34.17 4.14 -6.37
N SER A 356 35.41 4.31 -6.84
CA SER A 356 35.87 5.53 -7.50
C SER A 356 34.99 5.89 -8.71
N GLU A 357 35.06 7.14 -9.15
CA GLU A 357 34.34 7.59 -10.35
C GLU A 357 34.64 6.71 -11.58
N GLU A 358 35.91 6.35 -11.78
CA GLU A 358 36.39 5.45 -12.84
C GLU A 358 35.73 4.07 -12.80
N HIS A 359 35.49 3.52 -11.59
CA HIS A 359 34.97 2.17 -11.40
C HIS A 359 33.47 2.10 -11.12
N SER A 360 32.81 3.23 -10.93
CA SER A 360 31.41 3.35 -10.54
C SER A 360 30.45 2.55 -11.44
N LEU A 361 30.61 2.66 -12.76
CA LEU A 361 29.82 1.93 -13.76
C LEU A 361 29.99 0.41 -13.67
N ILE A 362 31.21 -0.08 -13.41
CA ILE A 362 31.44 -1.53 -13.32
C ILE A 362 30.96 -2.07 -11.97
N ALA A 363 31.13 -1.29 -10.90
CA ALA A 363 30.60 -1.59 -9.57
C ALA A 363 29.06 -1.66 -9.56
N SER A 364 28.37 -0.74 -10.22
CA SER A 364 26.90 -0.74 -10.31
C SER A 364 26.38 -2.04 -10.96
N LYS A 365 27.01 -2.46 -12.06
CA LYS A 365 26.70 -3.72 -12.76
C LYS A 365 27.00 -4.96 -11.92
N MET A 366 28.06 -4.91 -11.12
CA MET A 366 28.40 -5.99 -10.19
C MET A 366 27.34 -6.13 -9.10
N LEU A 367 26.91 -5.02 -8.50
CA LEU A 367 25.85 -4.99 -7.50
C LEU A 367 24.51 -5.49 -8.06
N ALA A 368 24.17 -5.15 -9.31
CA ALA A 368 23.00 -5.68 -10.01
C ALA A 368 23.06 -7.22 -10.14
N THR A 369 24.21 -7.74 -10.57
CA THR A 369 24.45 -9.17 -10.73
C THR A 369 24.37 -9.91 -9.40
N ALA A 370 25.02 -9.37 -8.36
CA ALA A 370 25.07 -9.97 -7.03
C ALA A 370 23.69 -10.04 -6.38
N LEU A 371 22.82 -9.05 -6.62
CA LEU A 371 21.47 -9.02 -6.06
C LEU A 371 20.50 -9.92 -6.82
N ALA A 372 20.29 -9.63 -8.11
CA ALA A 372 19.16 -10.12 -8.86
C ALA A 372 19.31 -11.57 -9.35
N LEU A 373 20.47 -12.21 -9.14
CA LEU A 373 20.69 -13.63 -9.44
C LEU A 373 20.58 -14.55 -8.20
N GLN A 374 20.17 -14.00 -7.05
CA GLN A 374 19.82 -14.76 -5.84
C GLN A 374 18.37 -15.30 -5.90
N SER A 375 17.99 -16.15 -4.95
CA SER A 375 16.62 -16.65 -4.79
C SER A 375 15.77 -15.62 -4.04
N GLY A 376 14.58 -15.29 -4.55
CA GLY A 376 13.75 -14.20 -4.00
C GLY A 376 13.23 -13.24 -5.06
N THR A 377 12.49 -12.21 -4.65
CA THR A 377 11.94 -11.18 -5.56
C THR A 377 12.83 -9.94 -5.52
N PRO A 378 13.46 -9.51 -6.63
CA PRO A 378 14.29 -8.31 -6.68
C PRO A 378 13.48 -7.03 -6.63
N PHE A 379 13.94 -6.07 -5.82
CA PHE A 379 13.45 -4.70 -5.75
C PHE A 379 14.56 -3.76 -6.23
N VAL A 380 14.23 -2.93 -7.22
CA VAL A 380 15.09 -1.89 -7.78
C VAL A 380 14.52 -0.55 -7.35
N TYR A 381 15.32 0.28 -6.70
CA TYR A 381 14.89 1.61 -6.28
C TYR A 381 15.20 2.66 -7.35
N GLN A 382 14.38 3.69 -7.47
CA GLN A 382 14.56 4.74 -8.47
C GLN A 382 15.98 5.34 -8.46
N GLY A 383 16.66 5.29 -9.61
CA GLY A 383 18.03 5.76 -9.78
C GLY A 383 19.11 4.72 -9.56
N GLN A 384 18.80 3.57 -8.94
CA GLN A 384 19.72 2.46 -8.80
C GLN A 384 20.12 1.88 -10.16
N GLU A 385 19.18 1.85 -11.10
CA GLU A 385 19.38 1.45 -12.48
C GLU A 385 20.23 2.43 -13.29
N LEU A 386 20.41 3.66 -12.80
CA LEU A 386 21.26 4.68 -13.38
C LEU A 386 22.65 4.72 -12.71
N GLY A 387 22.81 4.06 -11.57
CA GLY A 387 24.01 4.19 -10.73
C GLY A 387 24.10 5.55 -10.02
N MET A 388 22.95 6.13 -9.63
CA MET A 388 22.92 7.36 -8.83
C MET A 388 23.74 7.22 -7.54
N ARG A 389 24.33 8.34 -7.11
CA ARG A 389 25.26 8.42 -5.97
C ARG A 389 24.64 9.17 -4.80
N ASN A 390 25.21 8.96 -3.60
CA ASN A 390 24.89 9.73 -2.40
C ASN A 390 25.02 11.24 -2.65
N VAL A 391 24.43 12.04 -1.76
CA VAL A 391 24.59 13.50 -1.82
C VAL A 391 26.08 13.88 -1.80
N PRO A 392 26.50 14.89 -2.57
CA PRO A 392 27.92 15.20 -2.71
C PRO A 392 28.51 15.71 -1.39
N PRO A 393 29.80 15.43 -1.09
CA PRO A 393 30.45 15.87 0.14
C PRO A 393 30.49 17.39 0.35
N SER A 394 30.29 18.17 -0.72
CA SER A 394 30.24 19.63 -0.70
C SER A 394 28.93 20.20 -0.13
N TRP A 395 27.86 19.40 -0.05
CA TRP A 395 26.58 19.85 0.51
C TRP A 395 26.64 19.91 2.04
N GLY A 396 26.22 21.04 2.59
CA GLY A 396 26.07 21.23 4.03
C GLY A 396 24.74 20.67 4.55
N ILE A 397 24.51 20.81 5.86
CA ILE A 397 23.31 20.29 6.53
C ILE A 397 22.01 20.94 6.03
N GLU A 398 22.09 22.15 5.47
CA GLU A 398 20.95 22.90 4.91
C GLU A 398 20.26 22.22 3.73
N GLU A 399 20.96 21.29 3.06
CA GLU A 399 20.41 20.49 1.96
C GLU A 399 19.58 19.29 2.44
N TYR A 400 19.75 18.87 3.71
CA TYR A 400 19.03 17.75 4.29
C TYR A 400 17.61 18.17 4.72
N LYS A 401 16.66 17.26 4.53
CA LYS A 401 15.23 17.42 4.82
C LYS A 401 14.71 16.36 5.78
N ASP A 402 15.41 15.23 5.89
CA ASP A 402 15.03 14.10 6.74
C ASP A 402 14.97 14.50 8.23
N ILE A 403 13.80 14.32 8.84
CA ILE A 403 13.54 14.58 10.26
C ILE A 403 14.51 13.83 11.17
N ASP A 404 14.88 12.59 10.87
CA ASP A 404 15.79 11.80 11.71
C ASP A 404 17.20 12.43 11.69
N CYS A 405 17.70 12.71 10.49
CA CYS A 405 18.98 13.39 10.28
C CYS A 405 19.01 14.77 10.98
N LEU A 406 17.99 15.59 10.78
CA LEU A 406 17.93 16.95 11.35
C LEU A 406 17.77 16.94 12.86
N ASN A 407 16.95 16.04 13.42
CA ASN A 407 16.81 15.87 14.87
C ASN A 407 18.12 15.41 15.50
N HIS A 408 18.81 14.42 14.89
CA HIS A 408 20.09 13.95 15.37
C HIS A 408 21.17 15.05 15.30
N TRP A 409 21.23 15.82 14.20
CA TRP A 409 22.15 16.95 14.05
C TRP A 409 21.96 18.03 15.10
N ASN A 410 20.70 18.41 15.37
CA ASN A 410 20.38 19.42 16.38
C ASN A 410 20.79 18.98 17.79
N ARG A 411 20.84 17.67 18.06
CA ARG A 411 21.35 17.11 19.32
C ARG A 411 22.87 16.96 19.34
N GLN A 412 23.47 16.51 18.23
CA GLN A 412 24.88 16.15 18.11
C GLN A 412 25.49 16.73 16.82
N GLN A 413 26.04 17.95 16.90
CA GLN A 413 26.56 18.73 15.75
C GLN A 413 27.89 18.21 15.15
N VAL A 414 28.23 16.92 15.30
CA VAL A 414 29.58 16.39 14.96
C VAL A 414 29.60 15.34 13.85
N ALA A 415 28.44 14.92 13.32
CA ALA A 415 28.32 13.71 12.49
C ALA A 415 28.08 13.94 10.99
N LEU A 416 28.44 15.08 10.40
CA LEU A 416 28.12 15.38 8.98
C LEU A 416 28.55 14.27 8.00
N GLN A 417 29.74 13.70 8.21
CA GLN A 417 30.26 12.60 7.40
C GLN A 417 29.41 11.32 7.50
N GLU A 418 28.74 11.07 8.62
CA GLU A 418 27.89 9.90 8.80
C GLU A 418 26.52 10.13 8.16
N TYR A 419 25.97 11.35 8.13
CA TYR A 419 24.77 11.65 7.34
C TYR A 419 25.03 11.51 5.83
N GLN A 420 26.20 11.97 5.35
CA GLN A 420 26.60 11.79 3.96
C GLN A 420 26.72 10.32 3.54
N LYS A 421 26.92 9.41 4.51
CA LYS A 421 26.95 7.96 4.26
C LYS A 421 25.60 7.28 4.42
N LYS A 422 24.80 7.67 5.43
CA LYS A 422 23.68 6.87 5.94
C LYS A 422 22.34 7.58 6.00
N SER A 423 22.30 8.89 5.77
CA SER A 423 21.02 9.62 5.76
C SER A 423 20.10 9.08 4.68
N ARG A 424 18.80 9.09 4.98
CA ARG A 424 17.73 8.71 4.05
C ARG A 424 17.71 9.63 2.83
N ASP A 425 18.11 10.89 3.01
CA ASP A 425 18.17 11.89 1.94
C ASP A 425 19.09 11.52 0.77
N ASN A 426 20.07 10.63 0.98
CA ASN A 426 20.89 10.07 -0.10
C ASN A 426 20.05 9.35 -1.19
N ALA A 427 18.90 8.80 -0.82
CA ALA A 427 17.96 8.16 -1.73
C ALA A 427 16.85 9.09 -2.21
N ARG A 428 16.68 10.28 -1.61
CA ARG A 428 15.50 11.13 -1.83
C ARG A 428 15.75 12.32 -2.75
N THR A 429 16.98 12.51 -3.25
CA THR A 429 17.23 13.50 -4.30
C THR A 429 16.41 13.19 -5.57
N PRO A 430 15.98 14.22 -6.34
CA PRO A 430 15.23 14.01 -7.58
C PRO A 430 15.94 13.10 -8.58
N VAL A 431 15.18 12.25 -9.26
CA VAL A 431 15.68 11.37 -10.32
C VAL A 431 16.24 12.19 -11.47
N GLN A 432 17.40 11.76 -11.96
CA GLN A 432 18.17 12.45 -13.00
C GLN A 432 17.72 11.94 -14.38
N TRP A 433 16.70 12.56 -14.97
CA TRP A 433 16.14 12.16 -16.27
C TRP A 433 16.97 12.58 -17.48
N SER A 434 17.61 13.75 -17.43
CA SER A 434 18.44 14.27 -18.52
C SER A 434 19.55 15.21 -18.01
N ASP A 435 20.35 15.73 -18.94
CA ASP A 435 21.36 16.78 -18.69
C ASP A 435 20.78 18.21 -18.70
N ALA A 436 19.45 18.35 -18.82
CA ALA A 436 18.77 19.63 -18.71
C ALA A 436 18.82 20.15 -17.25
N PRO A 437 18.60 21.47 -17.02
CA PRO A 437 18.51 22.00 -15.66
C PRO A 437 17.56 21.20 -14.78
N ASN A 438 17.88 21.09 -13.48
CA ASN A 438 17.18 20.21 -12.53
C ASN A 438 17.15 18.73 -12.96
N GLY A 439 18.12 18.26 -13.74
CA GLY A 439 18.17 16.88 -14.22
C GLY A 439 16.96 16.45 -15.06
N GLY A 440 16.19 17.40 -15.62
CA GLY A 440 14.91 17.09 -16.30
C GLY A 440 13.78 16.62 -15.38
N PHE A 441 13.98 16.62 -14.06
CA PHE A 441 12.95 16.29 -13.06
C PHE A 441 11.79 17.29 -13.11
N THR A 442 12.10 18.58 -13.06
CA THR A 442 11.15 19.71 -13.15
C THR A 442 11.63 20.75 -14.18
N GLY A 443 10.83 21.78 -14.43
CA GLY A 443 11.17 22.87 -15.35
C GLY A 443 12.42 23.66 -14.94
N PRO A 444 13.11 24.32 -15.89
CA PRO A 444 14.45 24.86 -15.69
C PRO A 444 14.56 26.04 -14.71
N ASN A 445 13.43 26.70 -14.40
CA ASN A 445 13.37 27.85 -13.48
C ASN A 445 12.57 27.54 -12.21
N VAL A 446 12.27 26.26 -11.97
CA VAL A 446 11.55 25.80 -10.78
C VAL A 446 12.57 25.39 -9.73
N LYS A 447 12.31 25.72 -8.47
CA LYS A 447 13.10 25.22 -7.36
C LYS A 447 12.52 23.85 -6.95
N PRO A 448 13.23 22.74 -7.16
CA PRO A 448 12.76 21.45 -6.67
C PRO A 448 12.72 21.44 -5.14
N TRP A 449 11.84 20.62 -4.57
CA TRP A 449 11.66 20.50 -3.12
C TRP A 449 12.96 20.09 -2.40
N MET A 450 13.78 19.28 -3.08
CA MET A 450 15.14 18.93 -2.72
C MET A 450 16.07 19.15 -3.92
N SER A 451 17.31 19.56 -3.67
CA SER A 451 18.32 19.78 -4.72
C SER A 451 18.60 18.51 -5.52
N VAL A 452 18.85 18.65 -6.81
CA VAL A 452 19.27 17.56 -7.71
C VAL A 452 20.78 17.38 -7.59
N ASN A 453 21.27 16.15 -7.56
CA ASN A 453 22.72 15.90 -7.48
C ASN A 453 23.41 16.42 -8.75
N ASP A 454 24.46 17.23 -8.58
CA ASP A 454 25.16 17.94 -9.65
C ASP A 454 25.73 17.02 -10.74
N ASN A 455 25.91 15.73 -10.43
CA ASN A 455 26.36 14.74 -11.41
C ASN A 455 25.30 14.35 -12.47
N TYR A 456 24.09 14.95 -12.45
CA TYR A 456 23.04 14.70 -13.45
C TYR A 456 23.49 14.96 -14.90
N VAL A 457 24.48 15.83 -15.09
CA VAL A 457 25.07 16.10 -16.41
C VAL A 457 25.78 14.88 -17.03
N GLN A 458 26.19 13.92 -16.19
CA GLN A 458 26.86 12.68 -16.61
C GLN A 458 25.98 11.45 -16.37
N ILE A 459 25.34 11.37 -15.19
CA ILE A 459 24.50 10.26 -14.78
C ILE A 459 23.05 10.67 -14.99
N ASN A 460 22.41 10.23 -16.07
CA ASN A 460 20.98 10.49 -16.27
C ASN A 460 20.33 9.45 -17.18
N ALA A 461 19.01 9.31 -17.06
CA ALA A 461 18.23 8.32 -17.80
C ALA A 461 18.37 8.46 -19.32
N ALA A 462 18.37 9.68 -19.87
CA ALA A 462 18.52 9.89 -21.30
C ALA A 462 19.88 9.39 -21.84
N ALA A 463 20.97 9.61 -21.10
CA ALA A 463 22.29 9.11 -21.44
C ALA A 463 22.38 7.58 -21.27
N GLU A 464 21.90 7.07 -20.14
CA GLU A 464 21.92 5.64 -19.79
C GLU A 464 21.08 4.80 -20.75
N VAL A 465 19.90 5.28 -21.19
CA VAL A 465 19.06 4.58 -22.18
C VAL A 465 19.71 4.58 -23.57
N LYS A 466 20.53 5.59 -23.90
CA LYS A 466 21.19 5.69 -25.20
C LYS A 466 22.45 4.81 -25.31
N ASP A 467 23.18 4.62 -24.22
CA ASP A 467 24.40 3.81 -24.21
C ASP A 467 24.08 2.32 -23.95
N PRO A 468 24.26 1.40 -24.90
CA PRO A 468 24.01 -0.03 -24.67
C PRO A 468 24.93 -0.67 -23.61
N ASN A 469 26.01 -0.01 -23.20
CA ASN A 469 26.90 -0.47 -22.14
C ASN A 469 26.61 0.20 -20.79
N SER A 470 25.48 0.88 -20.64
CA SER A 470 25.13 1.60 -19.42
C SER A 470 24.75 0.68 -18.24
N THR A 471 24.53 1.27 -17.08
CA THR A 471 23.97 0.58 -15.91
C THR A 471 22.53 0.14 -16.19
N TYR A 472 21.75 0.99 -16.87
CA TYR A 472 20.34 0.73 -17.20
C TYR A 472 20.17 -0.52 -18.07
N HIS A 473 20.90 -0.60 -19.19
CA HIS A 473 20.83 -1.77 -20.09
C HIS A 473 21.39 -3.04 -19.45
N PHE A 474 22.34 -2.89 -18.53
CA PHE A 474 22.87 -4.03 -17.79
C PHE A 474 21.84 -4.58 -16.78
N TRP A 475 21.14 -3.73 -16.03
CA TRP A 475 20.02 -4.17 -15.19
C TRP A 475 18.94 -4.87 -16.00
N ALA A 476 18.53 -4.29 -17.13
CA ALA A 476 17.55 -4.91 -18.04
C ALA A 476 18.01 -6.29 -18.51
N SER A 477 19.30 -6.45 -18.82
CA SER A 477 19.90 -7.73 -19.21
C SER A 477 19.87 -8.75 -18.08
N VAL A 478 20.15 -8.34 -16.83
CA VAL A 478 20.10 -9.22 -15.65
C VAL A 478 18.67 -9.69 -15.37
N LEU A 479 17.68 -8.78 -15.43
CA LEU A 479 16.27 -9.11 -15.21
C LEU A 479 15.73 -10.02 -16.32
N ALA A 480 16.04 -9.73 -17.59
CA ALA A 480 15.67 -10.58 -18.72
C ALA A 480 16.30 -11.99 -18.59
N LEU A 481 17.55 -12.06 -18.13
CA LEU A 481 18.23 -13.33 -17.89
C LEU A 481 17.57 -14.12 -16.74
N ARG A 482 17.20 -13.44 -15.65
CA ARG A 482 16.45 -14.04 -14.53
C ARG A 482 15.14 -14.68 -15.03
N LYS A 483 14.35 -13.95 -15.83
CA LYS A 483 13.09 -14.44 -16.43
C LYS A 483 13.30 -15.59 -17.40
N LYS A 484 14.43 -15.62 -18.13
CA LYS A 484 14.76 -16.70 -19.05
C LYS A 484 15.10 -18.02 -18.34
N TYR A 485 15.66 -17.95 -17.13
CA TYR A 485 16.11 -19.13 -16.37
C TYR A 485 15.49 -19.16 -14.96
N LEU A 486 14.16 -19.09 -14.90
CA LEU A 486 13.38 -19.12 -13.64
C LEU A 486 13.80 -20.28 -12.74
N ASP A 487 13.94 -21.48 -13.31
CA ASP A 487 14.30 -22.69 -12.57
C ASP A 487 15.58 -22.51 -11.76
N ILE A 488 16.60 -21.86 -12.34
CA ILE A 488 17.89 -21.67 -11.68
C ILE A 488 17.86 -20.44 -10.77
N PHE A 489 17.42 -19.28 -11.28
CA PHE A 489 17.61 -18.02 -10.56
C PHE A 489 16.43 -17.65 -9.65
N VAL A 490 15.23 -18.14 -9.92
CA VAL A 490 14.08 -17.97 -9.03
C VAL A 490 14.01 -19.14 -8.07
N TYR A 491 14.04 -20.37 -8.56
CA TYR A 491 13.71 -21.56 -7.75
C TYR A 491 14.89 -22.47 -7.38
N GLY A 492 16.08 -22.21 -7.87
CA GLY A 492 17.25 -23.05 -7.61
C GLY A 492 17.76 -22.90 -6.18
N ASP A 493 18.47 -23.92 -5.70
CA ASP A 493 19.22 -23.86 -4.44
C ASP A 493 20.25 -22.72 -4.44
N TRP A 494 20.85 -22.45 -3.30
CA TRP A 494 21.91 -21.46 -3.17
C TRP A 494 23.04 -22.03 -2.33
N LYS A 495 24.29 -21.92 -2.81
CA LYS A 495 25.47 -22.37 -2.06
C LYS A 495 26.61 -21.37 -2.19
N ILE A 496 27.16 -20.95 -1.06
CA ILE A 496 28.33 -20.07 -1.02
C ILE A 496 29.54 -20.78 -1.65
N VAL A 497 30.36 -20.02 -2.38
CA VAL A 497 31.68 -20.43 -2.88
C VAL A 497 32.71 -19.44 -2.34
N ASP A 498 33.86 -19.94 -1.89
CA ASP A 498 34.93 -19.13 -1.30
C ASP A 498 34.43 -18.22 -0.16
N GLY A 499 33.70 -18.82 0.78
CA GLY A 499 33.07 -18.13 1.92
C GLY A 499 34.04 -17.21 2.70
N PRO A 500 35.26 -17.65 3.05
CA PRO A 500 36.21 -16.83 3.81
C PRO A 500 36.79 -15.60 3.09
N SER A 501 36.72 -15.54 1.75
CA SER A 501 37.33 -14.46 0.99
C SER A 501 36.74 -13.08 1.34
N GLN A 502 37.60 -12.07 1.45
CA GLN A 502 37.19 -10.66 1.60
C GLN A 502 37.16 -9.91 0.26
N GLU A 503 37.54 -10.57 -0.83
CA GLU A 503 37.73 -9.93 -2.13
C GLU A 503 36.72 -10.42 -3.17
N VAL A 504 36.18 -11.62 -3.01
CA VAL A 504 35.32 -12.27 -4.00
C VAL A 504 34.01 -12.68 -3.35
N PHE A 505 32.87 -12.26 -3.89
CA PHE A 505 31.57 -12.83 -3.54
C PHE A 505 31.12 -13.79 -4.65
N ALA A 506 31.13 -15.09 -4.35
CA ALA A 506 30.73 -16.14 -5.28
C ALA A 506 29.68 -17.08 -4.67
N PHE A 507 28.74 -17.53 -5.49
CA PHE A 507 27.77 -18.55 -5.11
C PHE A 507 27.29 -19.34 -6.32
N THR A 508 26.83 -20.57 -6.08
CA THR A 508 26.17 -21.39 -7.12
C THR A 508 24.67 -21.45 -6.90
N ARG A 509 23.95 -21.56 -8.01
CA ARG A 509 22.52 -21.87 -8.06
C ARG A 509 22.30 -23.17 -8.80
N GLN A 510 21.51 -24.10 -8.26
CA GLN A 510 21.24 -25.37 -8.90
C GLN A 510 19.76 -25.73 -8.85
N TYR A 511 19.24 -26.19 -9.99
CA TYR A 511 17.92 -26.80 -10.10
C TYR A 511 18.03 -28.04 -10.97
N GLU A 512 17.71 -29.21 -10.39
CA GLU A 512 17.93 -30.52 -11.02
C GLU A 512 19.37 -30.67 -11.57
N ASP A 513 19.52 -30.89 -12.87
CA ASP A 513 20.81 -31.02 -13.58
C ASP A 513 21.40 -29.66 -14.01
N GLN A 514 20.68 -28.55 -13.83
CA GLN A 514 21.12 -27.23 -14.25
C GLN A 514 21.85 -26.53 -13.11
N LYS A 515 23.07 -26.06 -13.37
CA LYS A 515 23.88 -25.33 -12.39
C LYS A 515 24.47 -24.05 -12.97
N ALA A 516 24.47 -22.97 -12.19
CA ALA A 516 25.13 -21.72 -12.50
C ALA A 516 26.09 -21.29 -11.38
N LEU A 517 27.14 -20.55 -11.72
CA LEU A 517 28.04 -19.86 -10.79
C LEU A 517 27.93 -18.36 -11.07
N VAL A 518 27.60 -17.60 -10.02
CA VAL A 518 27.75 -16.15 -9.96
C VAL A 518 29.07 -15.86 -9.26
N LEU A 519 29.92 -15.04 -9.88
CA LEU A 519 31.25 -14.69 -9.39
C LEU A 519 31.45 -13.19 -9.50
N CYS A 520 31.62 -12.51 -8.38
CA CYS A 520 31.84 -11.07 -8.30
C CYS A 520 33.16 -10.78 -7.59
N ASN A 521 34.07 -10.06 -8.23
CA ASN A 521 35.13 -9.34 -7.53
C ASN A 521 34.48 -8.15 -6.81
N TRP A 522 34.73 -8.01 -5.52
CA TRP A 522 34.17 -6.94 -4.67
C TRP A 522 35.17 -5.79 -4.45
N THR A 523 36.29 -5.79 -5.17
CA THR A 523 37.40 -4.85 -4.94
C THR A 523 37.75 -4.04 -6.18
N GLU A 524 38.46 -2.93 -5.97
CA GLU A 524 39.06 -2.10 -7.03
C GLU A 524 40.36 -2.69 -7.63
N LYS A 525 40.71 -3.94 -7.29
CA LYS A 525 41.99 -4.54 -7.67
C LYS A 525 41.76 -5.76 -8.57
N ASN A 526 42.78 -6.10 -9.35
CA ASN A 526 42.80 -7.39 -10.04
C ASN A 526 42.96 -8.52 -9.00
N VAL A 527 42.11 -9.55 -9.06
CA VAL A 527 42.14 -10.71 -8.17
C VAL A 527 42.43 -11.97 -8.97
N ALA A 528 43.45 -12.72 -8.56
CA ALA A 528 43.72 -14.05 -9.08
C ALA A 528 42.95 -15.09 -8.24
N TRP A 529 41.90 -15.67 -8.81
CA TRP A 529 40.99 -16.58 -8.15
C TRP A 529 41.16 -18.02 -8.63
N ASP A 530 41.33 -18.97 -7.71
CA ASP A 530 41.53 -20.39 -8.04
C ASP A 530 40.18 -21.12 -8.12
N ALA A 531 39.65 -21.22 -9.34
CA ALA A 531 38.39 -21.87 -9.62
C ALA A 531 38.43 -23.38 -9.31
N SER A 532 39.54 -24.05 -9.63
CA SER A 532 39.72 -25.49 -9.37
C SER A 532 39.70 -25.81 -7.88
N SER A 533 40.45 -25.04 -7.07
CA SER A 533 40.49 -25.21 -5.62
C SER A 533 39.13 -24.93 -4.95
N ASN A 534 38.29 -24.11 -5.60
CA ASN A 534 36.91 -23.82 -5.18
C ASN A 534 35.86 -24.79 -5.76
N GLY A 535 36.29 -25.90 -6.37
CA GLY A 535 35.37 -26.94 -6.87
C GLY A 535 34.58 -26.53 -8.12
N ILE A 536 35.05 -25.52 -8.86
CA ILE A 536 34.45 -25.09 -10.12
C ILE A 536 35.06 -25.88 -11.28
N SER A 537 34.21 -26.62 -11.99
CA SER A 537 34.58 -27.41 -13.17
C SER A 537 34.34 -26.66 -14.48
N ALA A 538 34.59 -27.33 -15.61
CA ALA A 538 34.56 -26.76 -16.96
C ALA A 538 33.26 -25.98 -17.28
N VAL A 539 33.46 -24.79 -17.86
CA VAL A 539 32.43 -23.84 -18.29
C VAL A 539 31.62 -24.43 -19.44
N LYS A 540 30.29 -24.56 -19.29
CA LYS A 540 29.40 -24.93 -20.41
C LYS A 540 29.18 -23.72 -21.31
N SER A 541 28.88 -22.58 -20.70
CA SER A 541 28.65 -21.30 -21.40
C SER A 541 28.71 -20.14 -20.42
N VAL A 542 29.25 -19.00 -20.86
CA VAL A 542 29.13 -17.72 -20.16
C VAL A 542 27.81 -17.07 -20.54
N LEU A 543 27.07 -16.62 -19.53
CA LEU A 543 25.74 -16.04 -19.70
C LEU A 543 25.72 -14.51 -19.51
N LEU A 544 26.61 -13.99 -18.67
CA LEU A 544 26.72 -12.56 -18.38
C LEU A 544 28.18 -12.24 -18.00
N ASN A 545 28.64 -11.06 -18.41
CA ASN A 545 29.91 -10.47 -18.00
C ASN A 545 29.80 -8.94 -18.08
N ASN A 546 30.26 -8.19 -17.07
CA ASN A 546 30.09 -6.73 -17.02
C ASN A 546 31.20 -5.92 -17.74
N TYR A 547 32.18 -6.59 -18.36
CA TYR A 547 33.25 -5.98 -19.14
C TYR A 547 33.11 -6.24 -20.65
N GLU A 548 33.66 -7.35 -21.17
CA GLU A 548 33.50 -7.78 -22.56
C GLU A 548 32.30 -8.72 -22.77
N GLY A 549 31.90 -8.92 -24.02
CA GLY A 549 30.86 -9.87 -24.41
C GLY A 549 31.19 -11.32 -24.01
N THR A 550 30.13 -12.13 -23.87
CA THR A 550 30.21 -13.50 -23.32
C THR A 550 31.13 -14.45 -24.10
N ALA A 551 31.26 -14.28 -25.42
CA ALA A 551 32.17 -15.08 -26.25
C ALA A 551 33.65 -14.86 -25.89
N GLU A 552 34.03 -13.62 -25.58
CA GLU A 552 35.40 -13.27 -25.22
C GLU A 552 35.68 -13.58 -23.76
N ALA A 553 34.71 -13.34 -22.87
CA ALA A 553 34.77 -13.81 -21.49
C ALA A 553 34.98 -15.33 -21.41
N SER A 554 34.29 -16.11 -22.25
CA SER A 554 34.43 -17.58 -22.30
C SER A 554 35.87 -18.04 -22.59
N LYS A 555 36.65 -17.26 -23.35
CA LYS A 555 38.05 -17.56 -23.64
C LYS A 555 38.98 -17.24 -22.46
N ARG A 556 38.66 -16.21 -21.68
CA ARG A 556 39.48 -15.80 -20.52
C ARG A 556 39.19 -16.65 -19.28
N PHE A 557 37.94 -17.02 -19.07
CA PHE A 557 37.50 -17.89 -17.98
C PHE A 557 37.61 -19.38 -18.34
N CYS A 558 38.68 -19.76 -19.06
CA CYS A 558 38.98 -21.15 -19.35
C CYS A 558 40.12 -21.67 -18.46
N GLY A 559 40.00 -22.91 -17.96
CA GLY A 559 40.96 -23.51 -17.04
C GLY A 559 40.62 -23.32 -15.55
N GLY A 560 41.62 -23.56 -14.68
CA GLY A 560 41.44 -23.63 -13.23
C GLY A 560 41.73 -22.35 -12.44
N LYS A 561 42.24 -21.30 -13.09
CA LYS A 561 42.58 -20.02 -12.45
C LYS A 561 42.00 -18.87 -13.26
N TYR A 562 41.23 -18.01 -12.60
CA TYR A 562 40.55 -16.88 -13.20
C TYR A 562 41.21 -15.57 -12.74
N ALA A 563 41.48 -14.68 -13.68
CA ALA A 563 41.97 -13.33 -13.38
C ALA A 563 40.78 -12.37 -13.47
N LEU A 564 40.26 -11.96 -12.32
CA LEU A 564 39.15 -11.01 -12.20
C LEU A 564 39.68 -9.59 -12.20
N ARG A 565 39.07 -8.71 -12.99
CA ARG A 565 39.32 -7.25 -12.97
C ARG A 565 38.54 -6.55 -11.85
N PRO A 566 38.86 -5.28 -11.55
CA PRO A 566 38.11 -4.49 -10.56
C PRO A 566 36.60 -4.60 -10.75
N TYR A 567 35.88 -4.96 -9.70
CA TYR A 567 34.42 -5.15 -9.73
C TYR A 567 33.87 -6.07 -10.83
N GLU A 568 34.69 -6.96 -11.39
CA GLU A 568 34.23 -7.86 -12.44
C GLU A 568 33.16 -8.83 -11.93
N ALA A 569 32.02 -8.86 -12.61
CA ALA A 569 30.92 -9.77 -12.36
C ALA A 569 30.74 -10.71 -13.54
N TYR A 570 30.70 -12.00 -13.24
CA TYR A 570 30.72 -13.09 -14.21
C TYR A 570 29.69 -14.14 -13.84
N LEU A 571 28.87 -14.53 -14.82
CA LEU A 571 27.90 -15.61 -14.71
C LEU A 571 28.22 -16.71 -15.70
N GLN A 572 28.42 -17.92 -15.20
CA GLN A 572 28.54 -19.11 -16.03
C GLN A 572 27.47 -20.14 -15.72
N ARG A 573 27.10 -20.89 -16.74
CA ARG A 573 26.38 -22.16 -16.60
C ARG A 573 27.40 -23.30 -16.63
N ALA A 574 27.30 -24.21 -15.67
CA ALA A 574 28.07 -25.46 -15.63
C ALA A 574 27.29 -26.60 -16.30
N GLN A 575 27.99 -27.65 -16.75
CA GLN A 575 27.33 -28.90 -17.16
C GLN A 575 26.78 -29.60 -15.92
N GLY A 576 25.54 -30.09 -15.99
CA GLY A 576 25.02 -31.03 -15.01
C GLY A 576 25.84 -32.32 -15.02
N THR A 577 26.06 -32.91 -13.85
CA THR A 577 26.44 -34.33 -13.78
C THR A 577 25.34 -35.15 -14.46
N PRO A 578 25.65 -36.06 -15.40
CA PRO A 578 24.62 -36.88 -16.03
C PRO A 578 23.88 -37.68 -14.96
N SER A 579 22.59 -37.42 -14.80
CA SER A 579 21.73 -38.35 -14.07
C SER A 579 21.61 -39.61 -14.92
N THR A 580 21.87 -40.77 -14.34
CA THR A 580 21.78 -42.07 -15.02
C THR A 580 20.31 -42.49 -15.05
N THR A 581 19.50 -41.83 -15.88
CA THR A 581 18.16 -42.28 -16.23
C THR A 581 17.93 -42.02 -17.71
N CYS A 582 17.64 -43.10 -18.45
CA CYS A 582 17.60 -43.16 -19.91
C CYS A 582 16.59 -42.17 -20.53
N ASP A 583 17.09 -41.36 -21.47
CA ASP A 583 16.27 -40.54 -22.37
C ASP A 583 15.59 -41.42 -23.43
N PHE A 584 14.28 -41.25 -23.59
CA PHE A 584 13.57 -41.57 -24.83
C PHE A 584 13.42 -40.28 -25.65
N PRO A 585 13.70 -40.30 -26.97
CA PRO A 585 13.61 -39.11 -27.79
C PRO A 585 12.15 -38.73 -28.09
N LEU A 586 11.77 -37.50 -27.75
CA LEU A 586 10.55 -36.83 -28.20
C LEU A 586 10.79 -36.26 -29.60
N ASP A 587 10.31 -37.00 -30.60
CA ASP A 587 10.00 -36.47 -31.92
C ASP A 587 8.56 -36.90 -32.27
N ILE A 588 7.88 -36.06 -33.04
CA ILE A 588 6.48 -36.17 -33.55
C ILE A 588 5.46 -35.36 -32.72
N LEU A 589 5.21 -34.12 -33.16
CA LEU A 589 3.85 -33.56 -33.25
C LEU A 589 3.82 -32.47 -34.32
N ARG A 590 3.56 -32.88 -35.57
CA ARG A 590 3.03 -32.01 -36.64
C ARG A 590 1.97 -32.76 -37.43
N ARG A 591 0.78 -32.13 -37.52
CA ARG A 591 -0.37 -32.36 -38.43
C ARG A 591 -1.28 -33.54 -38.10
N SER A 592 -2.56 -33.27 -37.82
CA SER A 592 -3.67 -33.47 -38.78
C SER A 592 -5.00 -32.87 -38.28
N VAL A 593 -5.71 -32.24 -39.21
CA VAL A 593 -7.13 -31.84 -39.17
C VAL A 593 -7.97 -33.04 -39.60
N VAL A 594 -9.16 -33.31 -39.03
CA VAL A 594 -10.38 -33.77 -39.74
C VAL A 594 -11.61 -33.66 -38.82
N SER A 595 -12.69 -33.15 -39.43
CA SER A 595 -14.08 -33.02 -38.99
C SER A 595 -14.80 -34.36 -38.77
N ALA A 596 -15.76 -34.42 -37.84
CA ALA A 596 -16.87 -35.37 -37.90
C ALA A 596 -18.12 -34.85 -37.17
N THR A 597 -19.16 -34.57 -37.96
CA THR A 597 -20.56 -34.40 -37.58
C THR A 597 -21.25 -35.77 -37.54
N ILE A 598 -22.23 -35.96 -36.64
CA ILE A 598 -23.46 -36.81 -36.66
C ILE A 598 -24.01 -36.73 -35.22
N GLY A 599 -25.27 -36.43 -34.86
CA GLY A 599 -26.55 -36.43 -35.56
C GLY A 599 -27.57 -37.26 -34.76
N PHE A 600 -28.82 -36.77 -34.63
CA PHE A 600 -30.08 -37.41 -34.16
C PHE A 600 -30.38 -37.36 -32.64
N HIS A 601 -31.59 -37.06 -32.14
CA HIS A 601 -32.88 -36.67 -32.75
C HIS A 601 -33.83 -36.02 -31.71
N LEU A 602 -34.80 -35.25 -32.22
CA LEU A 602 -35.89 -34.54 -31.53
C LEU A 602 -37.12 -35.41 -31.27
N SER A 603 -37.93 -35.03 -30.27
CA SER A 603 -39.40 -35.22 -30.22
C SER A 603 -39.97 -34.29 -29.14
N THR A 604 -40.41 -33.06 -29.45
CA THR A 604 -41.80 -32.63 -29.75
C THR A 604 -42.86 -32.95 -28.69
N ALA A 605 -43.40 -31.92 -28.02
CA ALA A 605 -44.81 -31.49 -28.11
C ALA A 605 -45.17 -30.44 -27.03
N SER A 606 -45.74 -29.30 -27.45
CA SER A 606 -46.70 -28.47 -26.70
C SER A 606 -48.09 -28.68 -27.34
N PRO A 607 -49.23 -27.98 -27.04
CA PRO A 607 -49.45 -26.78 -26.21
C PRO A 607 -50.78 -26.76 -25.39
N ARG A 608 -51.08 -25.57 -24.81
CA ARG A 608 -52.39 -24.97 -24.44
C ARG A 608 -52.86 -25.15 -22.99
N SER A 609 -53.68 -24.30 -22.38
CA SER A 609 -53.97 -22.85 -22.36
C SER A 609 -55.22 -22.64 -21.46
N ILE A 610 -55.39 -21.45 -20.85
CA ILE A 610 -56.65 -20.78 -20.44
C ILE A 610 -57.26 -21.09 -19.04
N GLY A 611 -57.64 -19.99 -18.35
CA GLY A 611 -58.81 -19.87 -17.46
C GLY A 611 -58.48 -19.45 -16.02
N ALA A 612 -58.47 -18.18 -15.60
CA ALA A 612 -59.57 -17.19 -15.43
C ALA A 612 -60.41 -17.32 -14.14
N ALA A 613 -60.74 -16.15 -13.57
CA ALA A 613 -61.84 -15.81 -12.64
C ALA A 613 -61.59 -16.04 -11.12
N LEU A 614 -61.49 -15.02 -10.25
CA LEU A 614 -62.41 -13.94 -9.82
C LEU A 614 -62.99 -14.22 -8.42
N ARG A 615 -62.89 -13.20 -7.53
CA ARG A 615 -63.91 -12.65 -6.57
C ARG A 615 -63.23 -12.25 -5.25
N ASN A 616 -63.06 -10.94 -5.02
CA ASN A 616 -64.00 -10.05 -4.30
C ASN A 616 -64.23 -10.45 -2.84
N ILE A 617 -63.73 -9.65 -1.90
CA ILE A 617 -64.47 -9.12 -0.74
C ILE A 617 -64.02 -7.67 -0.52
N SER A 618 -65.01 -6.80 -0.35
CA SER A 618 -64.95 -5.35 -0.20
C SER A 618 -64.93 -4.90 1.27
N VAL A 619 -64.10 -3.89 1.54
CA VAL A 619 -64.35 -2.63 2.29
C VAL A 619 -65.27 -2.67 3.52
N THR A 620 -64.72 -2.18 4.65
CA THR A 620 -65.40 -1.20 5.52
C THR A 620 -64.39 -0.23 6.11
N GLN A 621 -64.54 1.06 5.77
CA GLN A 621 -63.98 2.21 6.50
C GLN A 621 -64.81 2.47 7.76
N SER A 622 -64.15 2.86 8.85
CA SER A 622 -64.78 3.66 9.91
C SER A 622 -63.82 4.77 10.35
N GLN A 623 -64.24 6.01 10.12
CA GLN A 623 -63.64 7.22 10.68
C GLN A 623 -63.99 7.34 12.17
N HIS A 624 -63.00 7.62 13.02
CA HIS A 624 -63.18 8.36 14.27
C HIS A 624 -61.86 8.99 14.73
N SER A 625 -61.83 10.32 14.74
CA SER A 625 -61.11 11.17 15.71
C SER A 625 -62.21 11.97 16.45
N PRO A 626 -61.97 12.68 17.59
CA PRO A 626 -60.71 13.03 18.25
C PRO A 626 -60.74 12.90 19.80
N GLN A 627 -59.60 13.10 20.49
CA GLN A 627 -59.48 13.95 21.70
C GLN A 627 -58.03 13.95 22.25
N HIS A 628 -57.44 15.15 22.36
CA HIS A 628 -56.21 15.42 23.11
C HIS A 628 -56.47 15.49 24.62
N PRO A 629 -55.42 15.25 25.44
CA PRO A 629 -55.14 16.18 26.52
C PRO A 629 -53.67 16.63 26.59
N HIS A 630 -53.53 17.94 26.79
CA HIS A 630 -52.52 18.64 27.59
C HIS A 630 -51.02 18.56 27.21
N THR A 631 -50.64 19.60 26.48
CA THR A 631 -49.39 20.36 26.49
C THR A 631 -48.60 20.37 27.82
N HIS A 632 -47.34 19.93 27.78
CA HIS A 632 -46.25 20.58 28.50
C HIS A 632 -45.42 21.38 27.50
N ALA A 633 -45.39 22.70 27.68
CA ALA A 633 -44.59 23.61 26.89
C ALA A 633 -43.11 23.47 27.28
N TYR A 634 -42.30 22.97 26.36
CA TYR A 634 -40.86 23.27 26.32
C TYR A 634 -40.67 24.39 25.30
N THR A 635 -40.48 25.61 25.80
CA THR A 635 -39.93 26.72 25.01
C THR A 635 -38.46 26.41 24.76
N MET A 636 -38.14 25.79 23.63
CA MET A 636 -36.78 25.76 23.09
C MET A 636 -36.54 27.12 22.43
N THR A 637 -35.68 27.92 23.05
CA THR A 637 -35.05 29.09 22.44
C THR A 637 -34.28 28.64 21.20
N THR A 638 -34.52 29.30 20.09
CA THR A 638 -33.76 29.17 18.84
C THR A 638 -32.35 29.75 19.04
N GLU A 639 -31.41 28.94 19.51
CA GLU A 639 -30.00 29.12 19.21
C GLU A 639 -29.67 28.17 18.06
N GLU A 640 -29.24 28.72 16.93
CA GLU A 640 -28.71 27.95 15.80
C GLU A 640 -27.54 27.10 16.31
N ALA A 641 -27.75 25.78 16.42
CA ALA A 641 -26.68 24.84 16.66
C ALA A 641 -25.65 24.99 15.52
N SER A 642 -24.47 25.52 15.83
CA SER A 642 -23.39 25.67 14.87
C SER A 642 -22.99 24.30 14.34
N VAL A 643 -23.05 24.14 13.01
CA VAL A 643 -22.68 22.92 12.31
C VAL A 643 -21.20 22.57 12.58
N PRO A 644 -20.86 21.36 13.06
CA PRO A 644 -19.48 20.94 13.28
C PRO A 644 -18.60 21.13 12.03
N ALA A 645 -17.31 21.44 12.18
CA ALA A 645 -16.43 21.80 11.05
C ALA A 645 -16.26 20.70 9.97
N HIS A 646 -16.29 19.41 10.34
CA HIS A 646 -16.31 18.29 9.37
C HIS A 646 -17.65 18.13 8.63
N LEU A 647 -18.65 18.92 9.04
CA LEU A 647 -19.96 19.08 8.43
C LEU A 647 -20.09 20.50 7.85
N ASP A 648 -19.02 21.26 7.64
CA ASP A 648 -19.11 22.56 6.98
C ASP A 648 -19.38 22.37 5.46
N PRO A 649 -20.47 22.93 4.89
CA PRO A 649 -20.78 22.79 3.48
C PRO A 649 -19.79 23.54 2.56
N SER A 650 -18.89 24.36 3.11
CA SER A 650 -17.80 25.01 2.37
C SER A 650 -16.65 24.06 2.03
N THR A 651 -16.53 22.92 2.74
CA THR A 651 -15.47 21.92 2.53
C THR A 651 -15.91 20.81 1.58
N TYR A 652 -17.21 20.47 1.56
CA TYR A 652 -17.79 19.51 0.61
C TYR A 652 -19.20 19.97 0.18
N PRO A 653 -19.50 20.01 -1.13
CA PRO A 653 -20.85 20.37 -1.58
C PRO A 653 -21.83 19.32 -1.05
N ARG A 654 -22.93 19.79 -0.47
CA ARG A 654 -24.06 18.94 -0.06
C ARG A 654 -25.24 19.01 -1.01
N ILE A 655 -25.10 19.82 -2.05
CA ILE A 655 -26.10 20.04 -3.07
C ILE A 655 -25.42 19.80 -4.42
N ARG A 656 -26.09 19.03 -5.29
CA ARG A 656 -25.73 18.91 -6.70
C ARG A 656 -26.94 19.25 -7.54
N HIS A 657 -26.74 20.08 -8.56
CA HIS A 657 -27.77 20.42 -9.53
C HIS A 657 -27.24 20.19 -10.94
N ASP A 658 -27.89 19.28 -11.67
CA ASP A 658 -27.68 19.11 -13.10
C ASP A 658 -28.85 19.76 -13.85
N ALA A 659 -28.59 20.93 -14.41
CA ALA A 659 -29.59 21.69 -15.16
C ALA A 659 -29.97 21.03 -16.49
N ALA A 660 -29.10 20.22 -17.09
CA ALA A 660 -29.35 19.58 -18.39
C ALA A 660 -30.36 18.43 -18.24
N GLN A 661 -30.28 17.69 -17.13
CA GLN A 661 -31.19 16.58 -16.83
C GLN A 661 -32.29 16.93 -15.80
N ASN A 662 -32.28 18.16 -15.28
CA ASN A 662 -33.16 18.63 -14.21
C ASN A 662 -33.09 17.73 -12.96
N ILE A 663 -31.87 17.40 -12.54
CA ILE A 663 -31.60 16.60 -11.34
C ILE A 663 -31.18 17.53 -10.20
N HIS A 664 -31.83 17.37 -9.04
CA HIS A 664 -31.54 18.10 -7.81
C HIS A 664 -31.23 17.11 -6.69
N LEU A 665 -30.02 17.14 -6.14
CA LEU A 665 -29.63 16.33 -5.00
C LEU A 665 -29.35 17.24 -3.82
N THR A 666 -29.88 16.91 -2.64
CA THR A 666 -29.72 17.73 -1.43
C THR A 666 -29.50 16.86 -0.21
N LEU A 667 -28.41 17.09 0.51
CA LEU A 667 -28.16 16.59 1.85
C LEU A 667 -28.25 17.77 2.82
N THR A 668 -29.17 17.73 3.78
CA THR A 668 -29.46 18.90 4.64
C THR A 668 -29.72 18.53 6.09
N TYR A 669 -29.41 19.41 7.04
CA TYR A 669 -29.82 19.26 8.45
C TYR A 669 -31.18 19.91 8.73
N SER A 670 -31.70 20.71 7.79
CA SER A 670 -32.99 21.38 7.92
C SER A 670 -34.16 20.43 7.63
N PRO A 671 -35.35 20.68 8.20
CA PRO A 671 -36.58 19.99 7.80
C PRO A 671 -36.82 20.04 6.29
N LEU A 672 -37.31 18.94 5.74
CA LEU A 672 -37.60 18.81 4.30
C LEU A 672 -38.94 19.48 3.99
N ASP A 673 -38.94 20.58 3.21
CA ASP A 673 -40.16 21.23 2.72
C ASP A 673 -40.67 20.57 1.42
N PRO A 674 -41.83 19.91 1.44
CA PRO A 674 -42.42 19.24 0.27
C PRO A 674 -42.58 20.15 -0.95
N ASN A 675 -42.92 21.43 -0.74
CA ASN A 675 -43.21 22.35 -1.84
C ASN A 675 -41.94 22.69 -2.62
N THR A 676 -40.80 22.82 -1.93
CA THR A 676 -39.49 23.05 -2.53
C THR A 676 -39.15 21.94 -3.54
N TYR A 677 -39.28 20.67 -3.16
CA TYR A 677 -38.88 19.55 -4.02
C TYR A 677 -39.87 19.30 -5.18
N LEU A 678 -41.16 19.59 -4.98
CA LEU A 678 -42.14 19.59 -6.07
C LEU A 678 -41.87 20.71 -7.08
N ALA A 679 -41.46 21.89 -6.62
CA ALA A 679 -41.14 23.00 -7.50
C ALA A 679 -39.88 22.71 -8.34
N GLN A 680 -38.84 22.11 -7.75
CA GLN A 680 -37.59 21.75 -8.44
C GLN A 680 -37.82 20.84 -9.65
N THR A 681 -38.75 19.89 -9.57
CA THR A 681 -39.01 18.92 -10.65
C THR A 681 -40.14 19.33 -11.58
N SER A 682 -40.80 20.47 -11.33
CA SER A 682 -41.92 20.95 -12.14
C SER A 682 -41.47 21.23 -13.57
N SER A 683 -42.21 20.70 -14.55
CA SER A 683 -41.89 20.85 -15.96
C SER A 683 -43.15 20.98 -16.81
N PRO A 684 -43.23 21.91 -17.78
CA PRO A 684 -44.35 21.99 -18.73
C PRO A 684 -44.52 20.73 -19.58
N ALA A 685 -43.48 19.91 -19.69
CA ALA A 685 -43.51 18.64 -20.42
C ALA A 685 -43.97 17.45 -19.56
N ALA A 686 -44.19 17.64 -18.26
CA ALA A 686 -44.61 16.59 -17.35
C ALA A 686 -46.15 16.43 -17.35
N GLY A 687 -46.62 15.20 -17.57
CA GLY A 687 -48.03 14.81 -17.38
C GLY A 687 -48.33 14.33 -15.96
N ALA A 688 -47.30 14.18 -15.11
CA ALA A 688 -47.41 13.91 -13.69
C ALA A 688 -46.14 14.38 -12.95
N ASN A 689 -46.31 14.84 -11.71
CA ASN A 689 -45.25 15.10 -10.75
C ASN A 689 -45.64 14.42 -9.43
N THR A 690 -44.79 13.55 -8.90
CA THR A 690 -45.06 12.75 -7.70
C THR A 690 -44.00 13.02 -6.66
N LEU A 691 -44.43 13.20 -5.41
CA LEU A 691 -43.54 13.34 -4.26
C LEU A 691 -43.76 12.17 -3.30
N PHE A 692 -42.68 11.52 -2.92
CA PHE A 692 -42.61 10.58 -1.82
C PHE A 692 -41.91 11.22 -0.62
N LEU A 693 -42.46 11.02 0.59
CA LEU A 693 -41.83 11.40 1.85
C LEU A 693 -41.69 10.16 2.74
N GLY A 694 -40.46 9.85 3.14
CA GLY A 694 -40.20 8.85 4.17
C GLY A 694 -40.24 9.51 5.55
N THR A 695 -41.22 9.18 6.38
CA THR A 695 -41.43 9.80 7.70
C THR A 695 -41.04 8.88 8.84
N THR A 696 -40.49 9.45 9.91
CA THR A 696 -40.18 8.72 11.14
C THR A 696 -41.46 8.26 11.83
N ARG A 697 -41.56 6.97 12.15
CA ARG A 697 -42.65 6.37 12.93
C ARG A 697 -42.27 6.26 14.41
N ASP A 698 -43.27 6.22 15.28
CA ASP A 698 -43.12 6.11 16.74
C ASP A 698 -42.79 4.70 17.24
N THR A 699 -42.82 3.70 16.35
CA THR A 699 -42.66 2.29 16.69
C THR A 699 -41.88 1.55 15.62
N PHE A 700 -40.96 0.68 16.02
CA PHE A 700 -40.20 -0.22 15.15
C PHE A 700 -40.16 -1.62 15.77
N GLU A 701 -40.64 -2.64 15.05
CA GLU A 701 -40.71 -4.04 15.52
C GLU A 701 -41.35 -4.21 16.91
N GLY A 702 -42.33 -3.35 17.24
CA GLY A 702 -43.02 -3.36 18.53
C GLY A 702 -42.32 -2.58 19.65
N ARG A 703 -41.14 -1.99 19.40
CA ARG A 703 -40.43 -1.11 20.33
C ARG A 703 -40.72 0.35 20.03
N ALA A 704 -40.92 1.15 21.07
CA ALA A 704 -41.19 2.58 20.95
C ALA A 704 -39.90 3.35 20.60
N VAL A 705 -39.90 4.02 19.47
CA VAL A 705 -38.79 4.85 18.96
C VAL A 705 -38.96 6.26 19.49
N SER A 706 -37.89 6.86 20.03
CA SER A 706 -37.87 8.26 20.45
C SER A 706 -37.50 9.19 19.30
N GLN A 707 -36.50 8.82 18.49
CA GLN A 707 -36.05 9.57 17.33
C GLN A 707 -35.23 8.70 16.37
N LEU A 708 -35.05 9.19 15.13
CA LEU A 708 -34.05 8.68 14.20
C LEU A 708 -32.92 9.70 14.06
N SER A 709 -31.70 9.25 13.82
CA SER A 709 -30.62 10.12 13.41
C SER A 709 -29.88 9.56 12.19
N TYR A 710 -29.52 10.42 11.25
CA TYR A 710 -28.83 10.04 10.03
C TYR A 710 -27.47 10.72 9.90
N THR A 711 -26.44 9.95 9.49
CA THR A 711 -25.09 10.45 9.23
C THR A 711 -24.62 9.97 7.86
N THR A 712 -23.68 10.68 7.24
CA THR A 712 -23.15 10.35 5.92
C THR A 712 -21.77 10.97 5.70
N TYR A 713 -21.00 10.42 4.76
CA TYR A 713 -19.88 11.11 4.12
C TYR A 713 -20.39 11.75 2.80
N PRO A 714 -20.61 13.08 2.75
CA PRO A 714 -21.36 13.71 1.66
C PRO A 714 -20.83 13.47 0.23
N PRO A 715 -19.51 13.46 -0.04
CA PRO A 715 -19.00 13.23 -1.39
C PRO A 715 -19.40 11.86 -1.96
N LEU A 716 -19.32 10.81 -1.14
CA LEU A 716 -19.64 9.46 -1.56
C LEU A 716 -21.15 9.29 -1.74
N ALA A 717 -21.95 9.75 -0.77
CA ALA A 717 -23.41 9.72 -0.89
C ALA A 717 -23.90 10.52 -2.11
N LEU A 718 -23.34 11.70 -2.41
CA LEU A 718 -23.71 12.44 -3.62
C LEU A 718 -23.32 11.73 -4.90
N LYS A 719 -22.18 11.01 -4.93
CA LYS A 719 -21.77 10.19 -6.08
C LYS A 719 -22.77 9.04 -6.32
N THR A 720 -23.19 8.36 -5.27
CA THR A 720 -24.14 7.25 -5.38
C THR A 720 -25.55 7.74 -5.73
N LEU A 721 -26.02 8.80 -5.08
CA LEU A 721 -27.30 9.46 -5.42
C LEU A 721 -27.32 10.00 -6.85
N THR A 722 -26.17 10.48 -7.34
CA THR A 722 -25.97 10.86 -8.74
C THR A 722 -26.22 9.70 -9.68
N ALA A 723 -25.57 8.56 -9.46
CA ALA A 723 -25.74 7.38 -10.30
C ALA A 723 -27.19 6.87 -10.28
N ILE A 724 -27.84 6.87 -9.12
CA ILE A 724 -29.25 6.50 -8.97
C ILE A 724 -30.14 7.45 -9.79
N ALA A 725 -29.94 8.76 -9.66
CA ALA A 725 -30.71 9.78 -10.34
C ALA A 725 -30.56 9.69 -11.88
N GLU A 726 -29.33 9.62 -12.38
CA GLU A 726 -29.03 9.54 -13.81
C GLU A 726 -29.59 8.26 -14.43
N ALA A 727 -29.49 7.12 -13.71
CA ALA A 727 -30.08 5.86 -14.14
C ALA A 727 -31.61 5.93 -14.21
N ALA A 728 -32.26 6.53 -13.20
CA ALA A 728 -33.71 6.67 -13.16
C ALA A 728 -34.24 7.61 -14.24
N VAL A 729 -33.56 8.75 -14.46
CA VAL A 729 -33.91 9.73 -15.51
C VAL A 729 -33.85 9.09 -16.89
N SER A 730 -32.77 8.37 -17.18
CA SER A 730 -32.59 7.65 -18.45
C SER A 730 -33.61 6.53 -18.63
N LYS A 731 -33.80 5.69 -17.60
CA LYS A 731 -34.68 4.50 -17.66
C LYS A 731 -36.16 4.86 -17.85
N HIS A 732 -36.63 5.92 -17.20
CA HIS A 732 -38.06 6.26 -17.15
C HIS A 732 -38.44 7.49 -17.98
N ASP A 733 -37.51 8.07 -18.74
CA ASP A 733 -37.69 9.32 -19.51
C ASP A 733 -38.25 10.46 -18.63
N LEU A 734 -37.61 10.68 -17.48
CA LEU A 734 -38.06 11.68 -16.51
C LEU A 734 -37.78 13.10 -17.02
N LYS A 735 -38.63 14.05 -16.60
CA LYS A 735 -38.51 15.49 -16.90
C LYS A 735 -37.90 16.27 -15.73
N GLY A 736 -37.71 15.61 -14.60
CA GLY A 736 -37.02 16.13 -13.44
C GLY A 736 -37.04 15.11 -12.30
N LEU A 737 -35.99 15.13 -11.51
CA LEU A 737 -35.85 14.27 -10.33
C LEU A 737 -35.16 15.06 -9.22
N SER A 738 -35.73 15.03 -8.02
CA SER A 738 -35.13 15.59 -6.82
C SER A 738 -35.03 14.52 -5.75
N ILE A 739 -33.83 14.35 -5.17
CA ILE A 739 -33.59 13.50 -4.01
C ILE A 739 -33.04 14.39 -2.91
N ALA A 740 -33.79 14.54 -1.83
CA ALA A 740 -33.35 15.24 -0.65
C ALA A 740 -33.35 14.32 0.57
N HIS A 741 -32.24 14.27 1.29
CA HIS A 741 -32.11 13.50 2.52
C HIS A 741 -31.74 14.41 3.69
N ARG A 742 -32.47 14.26 4.79
CA ARG A 742 -32.20 14.94 6.05
C ARG A 742 -31.15 14.20 6.85
N LEU A 743 -30.18 14.93 7.38
CA LEU A 743 -29.10 14.48 8.23
C LEU A 743 -29.34 14.97 9.67
N GLY A 744 -28.65 14.35 10.63
CA GLY A 744 -28.85 14.61 12.04
C GLY A 744 -30.18 14.02 12.54
N ILE A 745 -30.73 14.61 13.60
CA ILE A 745 -31.94 14.12 14.27
C ILE A 745 -33.19 14.42 13.44
N VAL A 746 -34.02 13.40 13.23
CA VAL A 746 -35.33 13.47 12.58
C VAL A 746 -36.41 13.01 13.59
N PRO A 747 -37.16 13.95 14.19
CA PRO A 747 -38.23 13.65 15.12
C PRO A 747 -39.32 12.75 14.52
N ILE A 748 -40.09 12.11 15.41
CA ILE A 748 -41.28 11.33 15.03
C ILE A 748 -42.25 12.22 14.23
N GLY A 749 -42.76 11.68 13.13
CA GLY A 749 -43.68 12.36 12.22
C GLY A 749 -43.00 13.25 11.17
N GLU A 750 -41.70 13.54 11.29
CA GLU A 750 -40.96 14.34 10.32
C GLU A 750 -40.34 13.50 9.20
N ALA A 751 -40.13 14.10 8.03
CA ALA A 751 -39.56 13.43 6.87
C ALA A 751 -38.02 13.35 6.96
N SER A 752 -37.45 12.16 6.74
CA SER A 752 -36.02 11.92 6.60
C SER A 752 -35.56 11.92 5.14
N ILE A 753 -36.44 11.60 4.20
CA ILE A 753 -36.15 11.60 2.77
C ILE A 753 -37.35 12.13 1.98
N ALA A 754 -37.06 12.93 0.96
CA ALA A 754 -38.01 13.41 -0.03
C ALA A 754 -37.53 13.04 -1.44
N ILE A 755 -38.37 12.37 -2.21
CA ILE A 755 -38.09 12.02 -3.61
C ILE A 755 -39.20 12.58 -4.48
N SER A 756 -38.87 13.58 -5.29
CA SER A 756 -39.79 14.20 -6.25
C SER A 756 -39.41 13.75 -7.66
N VAL A 757 -40.39 13.35 -8.47
CA VAL A 757 -40.16 12.88 -9.83
C VAL A 757 -41.25 13.39 -10.76
N SER A 758 -40.84 13.96 -11.90
CA SER A 758 -41.77 14.36 -12.96
C SER A 758 -41.54 13.56 -14.24
N ALA A 759 -42.64 13.19 -14.92
CA ALA A 759 -42.60 12.38 -16.14
C ALA A 759 -43.76 12.72 -17.07
N GLY A 760 -43.65 12.38 -18.36
CA GLY A 760 -44.73 12.58 -19.33
C GLY A 760 -46.01 11.78 -19.01
N HIS A 761 -45.88 10.65 -18.29
CA HIS A 761 -46.99 9.79 -17.92
C HIS A 761 -46.95 9.39 -16.43
N ARG A 762 -48.11 9.42 -15.77
CA ARG A 762 -48.26 9.10 -14.33
C ARG A 762 -47.64 7.76 -13.90
N ALA A 763 -47.72 6.73 -14.74
CA ALA A 763 -47.21 5.40 -14.39
C ALA A 763 -45.67 5.37 -14.31
N ALA A 764 -44.98 6.17 -15.12
CA ALA A 764 -43.52 6.29 -15.09
C ALA A 764 -43.06 7.03 -13.82
N ALA A 765 -43.74 8.14 -13.46
CA ALA A 765 -43.42 8.90 -12.26
C ALA A 765 -43.51 8.06 -10.98
N TRP A 766 -44.60 7.28 -10.81
CA TRP A 766 -44.77 6.41 -9.64
C TRP A 766 -43.70 5.31 -9.54
N ARG A 767 -43.44 4.58 -10.65
CA ARG A 767 -42.43 3.52 -10.66
C ARG A 767 -41.03 4.06 -10.40
N ALA A 768 -40.69 5.18 -11.01
CA ALA A 768 -39.40 5.82 -10.80
C ALA A 768 -39.21 6.27 -9.35
N GLY A 769 -40.23 6.87 -8.73
CA GLY A 769 -40.15 7.29 -7.32
C GLY A 769 -39.90 6.12 -6.36
N GLU A 770 -40.57 4.99 -6.57
CA GLU A 770 -40.36 3.77 -5.77
C GLU A 770 -38.98 3.15 -6.02
N GLU A 771 -38.56 3.02 -7.28
CA GLU A 771 -37.24 2.47 -7.63
C GLU A 771 -36.10 3.33 -7.07
N VAL A 772 -36.22 4.66 -7.13
CA VAL A 772 -35.23 5.58 -6.57
C VAL A 772 -35.17 5.45 -5.05
N LEU A 773 -36.32 5.35 -4.37
CA LEU A 773 -36.36 5.16 -2.91
C LEU A 773 -35.63 3.88 -2.49
N GLU A 774 -35.94 2.76 -3.14
CA GLU A 774 -35.34 1.48 -2.79
C GLU A 774 -33.85 1.47 -3.13
N ALA A 775 -33.44 2.06 -4.26
CA ALA A 775 -32.03 2.22 -4.60
C ALA A 775 -31.28 3.12 -3.59
N CYS A 776 -31.91 4.18 -3.08
CA CYS A 776 -31.32 5.02 -2.04
C CYS A 776 -31.12 4.23 -0.74
N LYS A 777 -32.11 3.43 -0.31
CA LYS A 777 -31.99 2.59 0.90
C LYS A 777 -30.96 1.47 0.76
N GLU A 778 -30.77 0.97 -0.45
CA GLU A 778 -29.85 -0.13 -0.74
C GLU A 778 -28.41 0.38 -0.87
N LYS A 779 -28.19 1.50 -1.56
CA LYS A 779 -26.86 1.88 -2.06
C LYS A 779 -26.31 3.16 -1.45
N ALA A 780 -27.15 4.14 -1.11
CA ALA A 780 -26.66 5.45 -0.71
C ALA A 780 -26.03 5.40 0.68
N GLU A 781 -24.81 5.93 0.81
CA GLU A 781 -23.96 5.85 2.00
C GLU A 781 -24.45 6.81 3.10
N ILE A 782 -25.67 6.57 3.57
CA ILE A 782 -26.39 7.32 4.60
C ILE A 782 -26.82 6.33 5.68
N TRP A 783 -26.19 6.40 6.84
CA TRP A 783 -26.41 5.46 7.93
C TRP A 783 -27.51 5.95 8.87
N LYS A 784 -28.43 5.05 9.21
CA LYS A 784 -29.54 5.32 10.13
C LYS A 784 -29.24 4.75 11.51
N ARG A 785 -29.42 5.56 12.55
CA ARG A 785 -29.51 5.12 13.94
C ARG A 785 -30.93 5.32 14.44
N GLU A 786 -31.46 4.29 15.08
CA GLU A 786 -32.76 4.29 15.76
C GLU A 786 -32.52 4.40 17.26
N GLU A 787 -33.16 5.36 17.91
CA GLU A 787 -33.10 5.54 19.36
C GLU A 787 -34.46 5.19 19.96
N PHE A 788 -34.47 4.43 21.04
CA PHE A 788 -35.68 3.91 21.67
C PHE A 788 -35.95 4.60 23.00
N ILE A 789 -37.23 4.67 23.39
CA ILE A 789 -37.64 5.30 24.67
C ILE A 789 -37.04 4.57 25.88
N ASP A 790 -36.73 3.28 25.74
CA ASP A 790 -36.07 2.46 26.76
C ASP A 790 -34.56 2.76 26.92
N GLY A 791 -34.02 3.72 26.16
CA GLY A 791 -32.60 4.09 26.16
C GLY A 791 -31.73 3.23 25.24
N GLY A 792 -32.30 2.24 24.56
CA GLY A 792 -31.59 1.45 23.55
C GLY A 792 -31.28 2.25 22.29
N MET A 793 -30.21 1.88 21.60
CA MET A 793 -29.82 2.46 20.31
C MET A 793 -29.43 1.34 19.35
N GLU A 794 -29.91 1.39 18.10
CA GLU A 794 -29.56 0.42 17.06
C GLU A 794 -29.14 1.14 15.77
N TRP A 795 -27.95 0.81 15.27
CA TRP A 795 -27.53 1.19 13.94
C TRP A 795 -28.09 0.21 12.92
N ARG A 796 -28.68 0.73 11.85
CA ARG A 796 -29.15 -0.06 10.73
C ARG A 796 -28.23 0.19 9.55
N ALA A 797 -27.53 -0.86 9.12
CA ALA A 797 -26.83 -0.87 7.86
C ALA A 797 -27.84 -0.80 6.71
N ASN A 798 -27.41 -0.25 5.58
CA ASN A 798 -28.09 -0.49 4.31
C ASN A 798 -28.02 -1.99 4.03
N ALA A 799 -29.10 -2.58 3.53
CA ALA A 799 -29.20 -4.02 3.45
C ALA A 799 -28.12 -4.60 2.53
N ASP A 800 -27.18 -5.37 3.07
CA ASP A 800 -26.33 -6.25 2.28
C ASP A 800 -27.23 -7.26 1.58
N ARG A 801 -27.17 -7.28 0.25
CA ARG A 801 -27.84 -8.27 -0.59
C ARG A 801 -26.80 -9.10 -1.32
N ASP A 802 -27.07 -10.39 -1.46
CA ASP A 802 -26.23 -11.27 -2.29
C ASP A 802 -26.35 -10.88 -3.78
N ALA A 803 -25.53 -11.53 -4.63
CA ALA A 803 -25.51 -11.29 -6.07
C ALA A 803 -26.86 -11.59 -6.76
N GLU A 804 -27.77 -12.29 -6.08
CA GLU A 804 -29.10 -12.65 -6.51
C GLU A 804 -30.20 -11.73 -5.95
N GLY A 805 -29.85 -10.74 -5.12
CA GLY A 805 -30.77 -9.73 -4.59
C GLY A 805 -31.54 -10.17 -3.34
N ASN A 806 -31.15 -11.24 -2.65
CA ASN A 806 -31.76 -11.66 -1.39
C ASN A 806 -31.14 -10.91 -0.21
N LEU A 807 -31.95 -10.65 0.83
CA LEU A 807 -31.46 -10.06 2.09
C LEU A 807 -30.46 -11.01 2.75
N VAL A 808 -29.21 -10.57 2.93
CA VAL A 808 -28.25 -11.28 3.77
C VAL A 808 -28.67 -11.02 5.22
N LYS A 809 -29.25 -12.03 5.87
CA LYS A 809 -29.44 -11.98 7.32
C LYS A 809 -28.06 -12.04 7.97
N ASN A 810 -27.66 -10.96 8.62
CA ASN A 810 -26.55 -10.97 9.57
C ASN A 810 -26.96 -11.79 10.81
N ASP A 811 -26.97 -13.11 10.68
CA ASP A 811 -26.81 -14.00 11.83
C ASP A 811 -25.30 -14.10 12.06
N GLY A 812 -24.81 -13.35 13.05
CA GLY A 812 -23.37 -13.16 13.33
C GLY A 812 -22.58 -14.44 13.61
N PRO A 813 -21.26 -14.28 13.75
CA PRO A 813 -20.68 -14.23 15.10
C PRO A 813 -20.25 -12.83 15.56
#